data_AF-A0A2N2HAH2-F1
#
_entry.id   AF-A0A2N2HAH2-F1
#
_cell.length_a   1.000
_cell.length_b   1.000
_cell.length_c   1.000
_cell.angle_alpha   90.00
_cell.angle_beta   90.00
_cell.angle_gamma   90.00
#
_symmetry.space_group_name_H-M   'P 1'
#
loop_
_entity.id
_entity.type
_entity.pdbx_description
1 polymer ?
#
loop_
_entity_poly.entity_id
_entity_poly.type
_entity_poly.pdbx_seq_one_letter_code
_entity_poly.pdbx_strand_id
1 'polypeptide(L)'
;MKYLGKILRSKSFIIAVAAILVYTLTGFLLAPYLTRHYLPKVVQEKLKKKAQIGEVRFNPYIFTFEANDFRMTEPDGRPIARLKRLFIDFEMKSLFKWAWTFRQVSLEGLGVNAVIEKDGSLNLASLAPPSEGSPPQQKKEHPPRFIFEDIRLEQGQIDLADRRQSEPAAISIKPLNIEMKNLTTLSGEEGVKTITATSAGGETFKWDGKLSLNPVAAKGNLSVENMKISTLSEFTRDALNLEQPQGKFTVTADYDVDLGSEKPQVLISNLSVALTGIALKLAGAETPFLELPDTLISGGRFDLSRRQLDVGSLAVKGGRARLAMNEDGMLNVQQIARSPGMKTPTDTPSVQDKEMKPWKIMVNNVDLGGFGVDYRDVSRTPGLSAGVDQLKVALKAEVEAGSRTRALLSDVAVGVEGTRAGFIDSAEPAIRIDRVGVDGGSFDLAENRLTVETVSIDGGSADVRRQGDGNLNLMLLFGKPEKKGEAVAEKSDETSDKGQPFSFLVRSVSLSGLRVAFSDLSVRENTPVLNLDDVSAKVSDVDGRSPMKFDLGIKVREGGRITCSGTADPSAQSVETKVQVSELDLTPFQPYIDKAAAVILKSGLFSTQGTLSHGIKAAGARTVYQGGFNVEKLRVTETGGDETLVGWKSVMSEQLKLQLEPNGIDVGDVRLSQPSGKIIIEKDTTLNLAKVIKTDAEPKREEVRMTASTAVPFPYRVRRVLISGGRVDFADLSLPIPFGTRVHDLKGSLAGISSTRNGRAQVKLDGRVDDYGTAKVDGELNTSDPKAFTNIGVIFRNVEMSRLTPYSGKFAGRRIDSGKLSVDLKYKIDNAALAGENQIVVERLKLGEKVESPDAVNLPLDLAVALLEDSNGVIDLGLPVRGNLDSPEFSYGALIGKAILNLLTKIVTSPFRALAALIPGAGEESFKKVDFEPGSAEVVPPEKEKLARLATALQKRPQLKLSVEGRYNPETDRAVLRTAGLRRALATRLGQKPESDVGSDPVDYGSPETGKALEVMFSDRFGADALKTLKAELKAIEKVRKEEAVKNKAVAEEAEGPILLA
;
A
#
# COMPACT_ATOMS: atom_id res chain seq x y z
N MET A 1 117.10 -22.11 33.69
CA MET A 1 116.83 -23.38 32.97
C MET A 1 116.79 -24.66 33.85
N LYS A 2 117.47 -24.77 35.01
CA LYS A 2 117.43 -26.00 35.86
C LYS A 2 116.11 -26.26 36.64
N TYR A 3 115.27 -25.25 36.87
CA TYR A 3 113.97 -25.42 37.57
C TYR A 3 112.84 -25.96 36.68
N LEU A 4 112.92 -25.75 35.36
CA LEU A 4 111.87 -26.16 34.42
C LEU A 4 111.82 -27.69 34.24
N GLY A 5 112.99 -28.36 34.22
CA GLY A 5 113.09 -29.81 34.07
C GLY A 5 112.58 -30.62 35.28
N LYS A 6 112.48 -30.02 36.47
CA LYS A 6 112.00 -30.67 37.70
C LYS A 6 110.46 -30.63 37.81
N ILE A 7 109.85 -29.56 37.30
CA ILE A 7 108.39 -29.39 37.21
C ILE A 7 107.82 -30.37 36.18
N LEU A 8 108.48 -30.48 35.01
CA LEU A 8 108.07 -31.36 33.90
C LEU A 8 108.11 -32.87 34.22
N ARG A 9 108.85 -33.32 35.25
CA ARG A 9 108.93 -34.74 35.68
C ARG A 9 108.16 -35.05 36.97
N SER A 10 107.45 -34.09 37.56
CA SER A 10 106.67 -34.35 38.78
C SER A 10 105.45 -35.24 38.48
N LYS A 11 105.13 -36.17 39.38
CA LYS A 11 103.92 -37.03 39.24
C LYS A 11 102.67 -36.17 39.06
N SER A 12 102.59 -35.04 39.76
CA SER A 12 101.49 -34.06 39.66
C SER A 12 101.38 -33.45 38.26
N PHE A 13 102.51 -33.13 37.62
CA PHE A 13 102.52 -32.59 36.25
C PHE A 13 102.16 -33.65 35.21
N ILE A 14 102.68 -34.88 35.34
CA ILE A 14 102.33 -35.99 34.43
C ILE A 14 100.85 -36.36 34.58
N ILE A 15 100.32 -36.41 35.81
CA ILE A 15 98.88 -36.64 36.07
C ILE A 15 98.03 -35.50 35.51
N ALA A 16 98.45 -34.25 35.66
CA ALA A 16 97.72 -33.11 35.09
C ALA A 16 97.74 -33.11 33.55
N VAL A 17 98.89 -33.38 32.93
CA VAL A 17 99.00 -33.51 31.47
C VAL A 17 98.22 -34.71 30.96
N ALA A 18 98.28 -35.86 31.64
CA ALA A 18 97.50 -37.05 31.29
C ALA A 18 95.99 -36.81 31.46
N ALA A 19 95.57 -36.11 32.52
CA ALA A 19 94.17 -35.73 32.72
C ALA A 19 93.69 -34.77 31.63
N ILE A 20 94.51 -33.78 31.25
CA ILE A 20 94.22 -32.90 30.12
C ILE A 20 94.17 -33.71 28.82
N LEU A 21 95.12 -34.60 28.54
CA LEU A 21 95.14 -35.46 27.34
C LEU A 21 93.92 -36.39 27.27
N VAL A 22 93.57 -37.04 28.38
CA VAL A 22 92.37 -37.88 28.50
C VAL A 22 91.13 -37.01 28.28
N TYR A 23 91.07 -35.81 28.85
CA TYR A 23 89.97 -34.87 28.64
C TYR A 23 89.86 -34.40 27.19
N THR A 24 90.98 -34.08 26.53
CA THR A 24 91.05 -33.71 25.11
C THR A 24 90.60 -34.85 24.21
N LEU A 25 91.14 -36.06 24.41
CA LEU A 25 90.78 -37.26 23.64
C LEU A 25 89.31 -37.65 23.89
N THR A 26 88.85 -37.55 25.13
CA THR A 26 87.46 -37.82 25.50
C THR A 26 86.51 -36.82 24.84
N GLY A 27 86.84 -35.53 24.85
CA GLY A 27 86.01 -34.51 24.22
C GLY A 27 86.02 -34.56 22.69
N PHE A 28 87.20 -34.62 22.05
CA PHE A 28 87.29 -34.53 20.58
C PHE A 28 87.03 -35.85 19.84
N LEU A 29 87.23 -37.02 20.48
CA LEU A 29 87.02 -38.33 19.83
C LEU A 29 85.87 -39.10 20.46
N LEU A 30 85.87 -39.27 21.79
CA LEU A 30 84.88 -40.13 22.45
C LEU A 30 83.47 -39.51 22.41
N ALA A 31 83.31 -38.22 22.71
CA ALA A 31 82.00 -37.57 22.71
C ALA A 31 81.34 -37.59 21.31
N PRO A 32 82.01 -37.16 20.21
CA PRO A 32 81.48 -37.33 18.86
C PRO A 32 81.13 -38.77 18.48
N TYR A 33 81.99 -39.73 18.83
CA TYR A 33 81.74 -41.16 18.57
C TYR A 33 80.50 -41.66 19.32
N LEU A 34 80.39 -41.35 20.62
CA LEU A 34 79.26 -41.74 21.46
C LEU A 34 77.96 -41.12 20.94
N THR A 35 77.94 -39.82 20.61
CA THR A 35 76.75 -39.19 20.05
C THR A 35 76.33 -39.84 18.74
N ARG A 36 77.27 -40.10 17.82
CA ARG A 36 76.96 -40.73 16.52
C ARG A 36 76.45 -42.18 16.67
N HIS A 37 76.91 -42.92 17.67
CA HIS A 37 76.53 -44.31 17.88
C HIS A 37 75.27 -44.48 18.75
N TYR A 38 75.14 -43.71 19.83
CA TYR A 38 74.05 -43.86 20.81
C TYR A 38 72.83 -43.01 20.47
N LEU A 39 72.95 -41.85 19.83
CA LEU A 39 71.78 -41.02 19.52
C LEU A 39 70.76 -41.77 18.63
N PRO A 40 71.17 -42.47 17.53
CA PRO A 40 70.24 -43.31 16.76
C PRO A 40 69.58 -44.41 17.60
N LYS A 41 70.35 -45.09 18.47
CA LYS A 41 69.83 -46.15 19.35
C LYS A 41 68.81 -45.62 20.35
N VAL A 42 69.08 -44.47 20.97
CA VAL A 42 68.18 -43.84 21.94
C VAL A 42 66.87 -43.40 21.28
N VAL A 43 66.94 -42.85 20.06
CA VAL A 43 65.73 -42.51 19.29
C VAL A 43 64.94 -43.78 18.93
N GLN A 44 65.62 -44.87 18.57
CA GLN A 44 64.97 -46.14 18.27
C GLN A 44 64.35 -46.81 19.50
N GLU A 45 65.01 -46.80 20.65
CA GLU A 45 64.52 -47.42 21.90
C GLU A 45 63.38 -46.60 22.54
N LYS A 46 63.56 -45.28 22.65
CA LYS A 46 62.62 -44.41 23.39
C LYS A 46 61.47 -43.89 22.52
N LEU A 47 61.74 -43.52 21.27
CA LEU A 47 60.74 -42.91 20.38
C LEU A 47 60.23 -43.90 19.32
N LYS A 48 60.81 -45.10 19.23
CA LYS A 48 60.48 -46.11 18.19
C LYS A 48 60.61 -45.57 16.76
N LYS A 49 61.49 -44.58 16.53
CA LYS A 49 61.77 -43.97 15.21
C LYS A 49 63.19 -44.30 14.73
N LYS A 50 63.48 -44.12 13.45
CA LYS A 50 64.83 -44.24 12.90
C LYS A 50 65.47 -42.86 12.83
N ALA A 51 66.68 -42.71 13.37
CA ALA A 51 67.45 -41.49 13.26
C ALA A 51 68.83 -41.74 12.65
N GLN A 52 69.31 -40.75 11.91
CA GLN A 52 70.66 -40.68 11.35
C GLN A 52 71.25 -39.32 11.68
N ILE A 53 72.54 -39.27 11.93
CA ILE A 53 73.30 -38.06 12.20
C ILE A 53 74.63 -38.14 11.45
N GLY A 54 75.01 -37.05 10.79
CA GLY A 54 76.23 -36.97 10.00
C GLY A 54 77.46 -36.73 10.85
N GLU A 55 78.18 -35.63 10.56
CA GLU A 55 79.36 -35.23 11.32
C GLU A 55 78.93 -34.62 12.66
N VAL A 56 79.56 -35.07 13.75
CA VAL A 56 79.42 -34.49 15.09
C VAL A 56 80.80 -33.99 15.52
N ARG A 57 80.88 -32.76 16.02
CA ARG A 57 82.10 -32.17 16.55
C ARG A 57 81.81 -31.63 17.94
N PHE A 58 82.69 -31.91 18.89
CA PHE A 58 82.62 -31.34 20.23
C PHE A 58 83.99 -30.77 20.59
N ASN A 59 84.01 -29.51 20.97
CA ASN A 59 85.22 -28.86 21.46
C ASN A 59 85.14 -28.74 23.00
N PRO A 60 85.87 -29.57 23.76
CA PRO A 60 85.81 -29.55 25.21
C PRO A 60 86.40 -28.28 25.84
N TYR A 61 87.23 -27.50 25.15
CA TYR A 61 87.84 -26.31 25.75
C TYR A 61 86.94 -25.07 25.73
N ILE A 62 86.12 -24.96 24.69
CA ILE A 62 85.15 -23.86 24.53
C ILE A 62 83.69 -24.34 24.64
N PHE A 63 83.48 -25.63 24.93
CA PHE A 63 82.16 -26.26 25.12
C PHE A 63 81.17 -26.06 23.98
N THR A 64 81.67 -26.02 22.74
CA THR A 64 80.84 -25.96 21.55
C THR A 64 80.54 -27.36 21.03
N PHE A 65 79.27 -27.64 20.78
CA PHE A 65 78.78 -28.86 20.15
C PHE A 65 78.17 -28.52 18.79
N GLU A 66 78.59 -29.24 17.76
CA GLU A 66 78.08 -29.09 16.39
C GLU A 66 77.66 -30.46 15.85
N ALA A 67 76.48 -30.53 15.26
CA ALA A 67 75.94 -31.74 14.64
C ALA A 67 75.32 -31.41 13.28
N ASN A 68 75.75 -32.14 12.24
CA ASN A 68 75.31 -31.92 10.87
C ASN A 68 74.46 -33.08 10.36
N ASP A 69 73.58 -32.78 9.39
CA ASP A 69 72.77 -33.75 8.64
C ASP A 69 71.95 -34.71 9.51
N PHE A 70 71.28 -34.19 10.53
CA PHE A 70 70.36 -34.99 11.32
C PHE A 70 69.08 -35.27 10.52
N ARG A 71 68.65 -36.53 10.49
CA ARG A 71 67.41 -36.97 9.85
C ARG A 71 66.70 -37.96 10.75
N MET A 72 65.39 -37.77 10.91
CA MET A 72 64.51 -38.66 11.64
C MET A 72 63.38 -39.10 10.71
N THR A 73 63.18 -40.41 10.61
CA THR A 73 62.14 -41.03 9.78
C THR A 73 61.30 -41.99 10.63
N GLU A 74 60.09 -42.24 10.14
CA GLU A 74 59.29 -43.37 10.57
C GLU A 74 60.03 -44.70 10.32
N PRO A 75 59.62 -45.80 11.00
CA PRO A 75 60.16 -47.13 10.73
C PRO A 75 60.05 -47.56 9.26
N ASP A 76 59.03 -47.06 8.56
CA ASP A 76 58.74 -47.29 7.14
C ASP A 76 59.53 -46.38 6.17
N GLY A 77 60.36 -45.47 6.69
CA GLY A 77 61.20 -44.57 5.90
C GLY A 77 60.60 -43.21 5.58
N ARG A 78 59.35 -42.91 5.99
CA ARG A 78 58.75 -41.58 5.79
C ARG A 78 59.48 -40.51 6.63
N PRO A 79 59.84 -39.35 6.06
CA PRO A 79 60.57 -38.31 6.79
C PRO A 79 59.70 -37.61 7.84
N ILE A 80 60.18 -37.47 9.07
CA ILE A 80 59.52 -36.75 10.18
C ILE A 80 60.18 -35.40 10.44
N ALA A 81 61.50 -35.41 10.63
CA ALA A 81 62.28 -34.21 10.89
C ALA A 81 63.65 -34.30 10.20
N ARG A 82 64.18 -33.17 9.73
CA ARG A 82 65.54 -33.04 9.20
C ARG A 82 66.17 -31.75 9.72
N LEU A 83 67.48 -31.73 9.89
CA LEU A 83 68.21 -30.56 10.35
C LEU A 83 69.58 -30.56 9.67
N LYS A 84 69.92 -29.47 8.97
CA LYS A 84 71.22 -29.38 8.25
C LYS A 84 72.37 -29.21 9.24
N ARG A 85 72.19 -28.31 10.21
CA ARG A 85 73.20 -27.97 11.20
C ARG A 85 72.55 -27.61 12.53
N LEU A 86 73.07 -28.18 13.60
CA LEU A 86 72.81 -27.80 14.99
C LEU A 86 74.12 -27.31 15.58
N PHE A 87 74.14 -26.08 16.07
CA PHE A 87 75.28 -25.51 16.78
C PHE A 87 74.83 -25.08 18.17
N ILE A 88 75.53 -25.55 19.19
CA ILE A 88 75.28 -25.24 20.61
C ILE A 88 76.58 -24.74 21.22
N ASP A 89 76.57 -23.52 21.74
CA ASP A 89 77.67 -22.90 22.48
C ASP A 89 77.28 -22.84 23.97
N PHE A 90 77.88 -23.71 24.79
CA PHE A 90 77.59 -23.83 26.21
C PHE A 90 78.60 -23.06 27.07
N GLU A 91 78.12 -22.24 28.01
CA GLU A 91 79.01 -21.44 28.84
C GLU A 91 79.38 -22.13 30.16
N MET A 92 80.69 -22.26 30.42
CA MET A 92 81.23 -22.75 31.70
C MET A 92 80.84 -21.90 32.91
N LYS A 93 80.38 -20.65 32.70
CA LYS A 93 79.83 -19.80 33.76
C LYS A 93 78.57 -20.37 34.42
N SER A 94 77.95 -21.37 33.80
CA SER A 94 76.79 -22.12 34.30
C SER A 94 77.03 -22.74 35.68
N LEU A 95 78.25 -23.18 35.96
CA LEU A 95 78.65 -23.79 37.24
C LEU A 95 78.62 -22.79 38.40
N PHE A 96 78.78 -21.48 38.12
CA PHE A 96 78.70 -20.42 39.13
C PHE A 96 77.27 -19.89 39.29
N LYS A 97 76.47 -19.88 38.21
CA LYS A 97 75.07 -19.38 38.21
C LYS A 97 74.02 -20.44 38.61
N TRP A 98 74.41 -21.71 38.79
CA TRP A 98 73.49 -22.84 39.03
C TRP A 98 72.35 -22.90 38.00
N ALA A 99 72.65 -22.53 36.76
CA ALA A 99 71.72 -22.54 35.64
C ALA A 99 72.48 -22.94 34.37
N TRP A 100 71.93 -23.87 33.61
CA TRP A 100 72.49 -24.29 32.33
C TRP A 100 72.38 -23.13 31.35
N THR A 101 73.52 -22.51 31.02
CA THR A 101 73.63 -21.29 30.24
C THR A 101 74.21 -21.60 28.87
N PHE A 102 73.46 -21.25 27.83
CA PHE A 102 73.81 -21.42 26.43
C PHE A 102 73.97 -20.03 25.81
N ARG A 103 75.15 -19.72 25.30
CA ARG A 103 75.40 -18.45 24.60
C ARG A 103 74.67 -18.42 23.27
N GLN A 104 74.73 -19.51 22.52
CA GLN A 104 74.08 -19.61 21.23
C GLN A 104 73.54 -21.03 20.99
N VAL A 105 72.30 -21.12 20.50
CA VAL A 105 71.72 -22.35 19.95
C VAL A 105 71.21 -22.02 18.54
N SER A 106 71.94 -22.43 17.52
CA SER A 106 71.57 -22.20 16.12
C SER A 106 71.14 -23.50 15.46
N LEU A 107 69.94 -23.48 14.87
CA LEU A 107 69.38 -24.54 14.05
C LEU A 107 69.29 -24.02 12.62
N GLU A 108 69.97 -24.68 11.67
CA GLU A 108 69.91 -24.32 10.26
C GLU A 108 69.17 -25.41 9.47
N GLY A 109 68.19 -25.00 8.66
CA GLY A 109 67.49 -25.90 7.75
C GLY A 109 66.62 -26.96 8.43
N LEU A 110 66.05 -26.67 9.60
CA LEU A 110 65.10 -27.55 10.30
C LEU A 110 63.86 -27.75 9.43
N GLY A 111 63.63 -28.97 8.92
CA GLY A 111 62.43 -29.37 8.19
C GLY A 111 61.57 -30.29 9.05
N VAL A 112 60.30 -29.99 9.26
CA VAL A 112 59.35 -30.83 10.00
C VAL A 112 58.16 -31.18 9.12
N ASN A 113 57.81 -32.46 9.04
CA ASN A 113 56.63 -32.95 8.32
C ASN A 113 55.55 -33.36 9.32
N ALA A 114 54.49 -32.57 9.41
CA ALA A 114 53.29 -32.86 10.17
C ALA A 114 52.24 -33.50 9.24
N VAL A 115 51.77 -34.71 9.55
CA VAL A 115 50.76 -35.41 8.76
C VAL A 115 49.64 -35.84 9.68
N ILE A 116 48.43 -35.36 9.39
CA ILE A 116 47.20 -35.85 10.01
C ILE A 116 46.70 -37.02 9.14
N GLU A 117 46.67 -38.21 9.71
CA GLU A 117 46.23 -39.42 9.02
C GLU A 117 44.69 -39.52 9.00
N LYS A 118 44.15 -40.48 8.24
CA LYS A 118 42.69 -40.65 8.04
C LYS A 118 41.90 -40.87 9.33
N ASP A 119 42.52 -41.43 10.35
CA ASP A 119 41.94 -41.64 11.69
C ASP A 119 42.03 -40.40 12.59
N GLY A 120 42.59 -39.29 12.08
CA GLY A 120 42.83 -38.07 12.82
C GLY A 120 44.07 -38.09 13.69
N SER A 121 44.86 -39.17 13.68
CA SER A 121 46.13 -39.21 14.41
C SER A 121 47.19 -38.34 13.71
N LEU A 122 47.91 -37.56 14.51
CA LEU A 122 49.04 -36.76 14.04
C LEU A 122 50.32 -37.60 14.18
N ASN A 123 51.11 -37.74 13.12
CA ASN A 123 52.37 -38.47 13.17
C ASN A 123 53.33 -37.96 14.27
N LEU A 124 53.33 -36.64 14.52
CA LEU A 124 54.14 -35.99 15.55
C LEU A 124 53.66 -36.30 16.98
N ALA A 125 52.40 -36.67 17.21
CA ALA A 125 51.89 -37.01 18.54
C ALA A 125 52.61 -38.23 19.15
N SER A 126 53.11 -39.13 18.29
CA SER A 126 53.91 -40.29 18.70
C SER A 126 55.32 -39.94 19.23
N LEU A 127 55.71 -38.66 19.20
CA LEU A 127 56.97 -38.17 19.77
C LEU A 127 56.84 -37.77 21.26
N ALA A 128 55.62 -37.68 21.79
CA ALA A 128 55.37 -37.39 23.20
C ALA A 128 55.40 -38.68 24.05
N PRO A 129 55.90 -38.63 25.29
CA PRO A 129 55.84 -39.78 26.20
C PRO A 129 54.38 -40.15 26.51
N PRO A 130 54.04 -41.45 26.59
CA PRO A 130 52.68 -41.89 26.90
C PRO A 130 52.29 -41.39 28.30
N SER A 131 51.21 -40.62 28.37
CA SER A 131 50.65 -40.17 29.64
C SER A 131 49.82 -41.32 30.23
N GLU A 132 50.45 -42.16 31.05
CA GLU A 132 49.71 -43.04 31.95
C GLU A 132 49.03 -42.20 33.05
N GLY A 133 47.87 -42.67 33.52
CA GLY A 133 46.84 -41.84 34.12
C GLY A 133 47.16 -41.18 35.48
N SER A 134 46.36 -40.14 35.75
CA SER A 134 46.26 -39.27 36.93
C SER A 134 47.18 -38.02 36.93
N PRO A 135 46.64 -36.81 37.16
CA PRO A 135 47.48 -35.63 37.38
C PRO A 135 48.34 -35.85 38.62
N PRO A 136 49.67 -35.63 38.57
CA PRO A 136 50.48 -35.67 39.78
C PRO A 136 50.00 -34.57 40.72
N GLN A 137 49.72 -34.94 41.98
CA GLN A 137 49.54 -33.99 43.07
C GLN A 137 50.76 -33.06 43.11
N GLN A 138 50.49 -31.75 43.03
CA GLN A 138 51.47 -30.68 42.97
C GLN A 138 52.45 -30.74 44.16
N LYS A 139 53.63 -31.33 43.96
CA LYS A 139 54.85 -30.69 44.43
C LYS A 139 55.18 -29.60 43.41
N LYS A 140 55.24 -28.34 43.85
CA LYS A 140 55.85 -27.25 43.07
C LYS A 140 57.34 -27.53 42.94
N GLU A 141 57.71 -28.44 42.04
CA GLU A 141 59.09 -28.53 41.57
C GLU A 141 59.37 -27.32 40.69
N HIS A 142 60.40 -26.55 41.04
CA HIS A 142 60.82 -25.42 40.23
C HIS A 142 61.29 -25.92 38.85
N PRO A 143 60.98 -25.21 37.76
CA PRO A 143 61.45 -25.61 36.44
C PRO A 143 62.99 -25.68 36.45
N PRO A 144 63.59 -26.65 35.73
CA PRO A 144 65.04 -26.69 35.55
C PRO A 144 65.55 -25.34 35.05
N ARG A 145 66.62 -24.84 35.68
CA ARG A 145 67.17 -23.50 35.46
C ARG A 145 68.00 -23.49 34.17
N PHE A 146 67.47 -22.82 33.15
CA PHE A 146 68.06 -22.65 31.83
C PHE A 146 68.16 -21.16 31.48
N ILE A 147 69.25 -20.76 30.81
CA ILE A 147 69.45 -19.44 30.22
C ILE A 147 69.96 -19.65 28.80
N PHE A 148 69.30 -19.05 27.81
CA PHE A 148 69.69 -19.07 26.41
C PHE A 148 69.84 -17.61 25.94
N GLU A 149 71.06 -17.16 25.68
CA GLU A 149 71.31 -15.77 25.26
C GLU A 149 70.84 -15.52 23.82
N ASP A 150 71.04 -16.48 22.92
CA ASP A 150 70.64 -16.38 21.51
C ASP A 150 70.20 -17.76 20.98
N ILE A 151 68.95 -17.90 20.55
CA ILE A 151 68.46 -19.07 19.81
C ILE A 151 68.02 -18.61 18.42
N ARG A 152 68.58 -19.21 17.37
CA ARG A 152 68.23 -18.90 15.99
C ARG A 152 67.80 -20.16 15.24
N LEU A 153 66.66 -20.08 14.57
CA LEU A 153 66.28 -20.99 13.50
C LEU A 153 66.39 -20.23 12.18
N GLU A 154 67.24 -20.71 11.27
CA GLU A 154 67.44 -20.13 9.96
C GLU A 154 67.03 -21.12 8.86
N GLN A 155 66.32 -20.63 7.85
CA GLN A 155 65.87 -21.45 6.70
C GLN A 155 65.04 -22.69 7.10
N GLY A 156 64.23 -22.60 8.16
CA GLY A 156 63.32 -23.66 8.55
C GLY A 156 62.24 -23.95 7.50
N GLN A 157 61.65 -25.14 7.55
CA GLN A 157 60.54 -25.58 6.71
C GLN A 157 59.55 -26.40 7.54
N ILE A 158 58.26 -26.09 7.45
CA ILE A 158 57.19 -26.92 8.03
C ILE A 158 56.25 -27.32 6.89
N ASP A 159 56.10 -28.61 6.66
CA ASP A 159 55.13 -29.16 5.71
C ASP A 159 54.02 -29.84 6.51
N LEU A 160 52.79 -29.31 6.41
CA LEU A 160 51.61 -29.88 7.02
C LEU A 160 50.72 -30.50 5.94
N ALA A 161 50.35 -31.76 6.11
CA ALA A 161 49.42 -32.47 5.23
C ALA A 161 48.25 -33.08 6.02
N ASP A 162 47.01 -32.84 5.61
CA ASP A 162 45.81 -33.46 6.17
C ASP A 162 45.21 -34.46 5.17
N ARG A 163 45.21 -35.74 5.54
CA ARG A 163 44.74 -36.85 4.69
C ARG A 163 43.32 -37.31 5.03
N ARG A 164 42.62 -36.61 5.93
CA ARG A 164 41.21 -36.92 6.26
C ARG A 164 40.26 -36.57 5.12
N GLN A 165 40.62 -35.57 4.32
CA GLN A 165 39.88 -35.13 3.16
C GLN A 165 40.03 -36.13 1.99
N SER A 166 39.06 -36.12 1.08
CA SER A 166 39.03 -36.92 -0.16
C SER A 166 40.26 -36.71 -1.02
N GLU A 167 40.73 -35.47 -1.12
CA GLU A 167 42.05 -35.10 -1.62
C GLU A 167 42.90 -34.53 -0.48
N PRO A 168 44.14 -35.00 -0.27
CA PRO A 168 44.98 -34.50 0.82
C PRO A 168 45.23 -33.00 0.72
N ALA A 169 44.87 -32.24 1.77
CA ALA A 169 45.19 -30.83 1.88
C ALA A 169 46.64 -30.67 2.33
N ALA A 170 47.39 -29.72 1.76
CA ALA A 170 48.80 -29.53 2.12
C ALA A 170 49.21 -28.06 2.15
N ILE A 171 49.94 -27.65 3.19
CA ILE A 171 50.52 -26.32 3.33
C ILE A 171 51.99 -26.41 3.70
N SER A 172 52.83 -25.61 3.02
CA SER A 172 54.29 -25.56 3.25
C SER A 172 54.72 -24.15 3.63
N ILE A 173 55.35 -24.04 4.81
CA ILE A 173 55.87 -22.80 5.38
C ILE A 173 57.39 -22.80 5.20
N LYS A 174 57.93 -21.92 4.34
CA LYS A 174 59.36 -21.82 4.03
C LYS A 174 59.73 -20.47 3.37
N PRO A 175 60.78 -19.75 3.84
CA PRO A 175 61.59 -20.06 5.01
C PRO A 175 60.88 -19.67 6.32
N LEU A 176 61.06 -20.49 7.36
CA LEU A 176 60.72 -20.17 8.74
C LEU A 176 61.99 -19.69 9.46
N ASN A 177 61.99 -18.43 9.89
CA ASN A 177 63.08 -17.84 10.67
C ASN A 177 62.58 -17.49 12.06
N ILE A 178 63.29 -17.96 13.09
CA ILE A 178 62.98 -17.67 14.50
C ILE A 178 64.24 -17.10 15.14
N GLU A 179 64.14 -15.95 15.77
CA GLU A 179 65.22 -15.35 16.56
C GLU A 179 64.71 -15.11 17.98
N MET A 180 65.40 -15.69 18.96
CA MET A 180 65.02 -15.59 20.37
C MET A 180 66.22 -15.19 21.21
N LYS A 181 66.20 -13.98 21.79
CA LYS A 181 67.28 -13.49 22.65
C LYS A 181 66.92 -13.57 24.13
N ASN A 182 67.87 -13.95 24.97
CA ASN A 182 67.75 -14.00 26.43
C ASN A 182 66.52 -14.79 26.93
N LEU A 183 66.28 -16.01 26.43
CA LEU A 183 65.24 -16.91 26.96
C LEU A 183 65.73 -17.54 28.28
N THR A 184 64.93 -17.49 29.34
CA THR A 184 65.36 -17.93 30.68
C THR A 184 64.20 -18.54 31.44
N THR A 185 64.46 -19.55 32.26
CA THR A 185 63.48 -20.13 33.21
C THR A 185 63.64 -19.58 34.62
N LEU A 186 64.55 -18.60 34.80
CA LEU A 186 64.69 -17.85 36.04
C LEU A 186 63.46 -16.99 36.28
N SER A 187 63.10 -16.83 37.54
CA SER A 187 61.92 -16.06 37.93
C SER A 187 62.09 -14.58 37.60
N GLY A 188 61.15 -14.00 36.87
CA GLY A 188 61.04 -12.54 36.69
C GLY A 188 61.90 -11.92 35.57
N GLU A 189 62.48 -12.71 34.67
CA GLU A 189 63.22 -12.22 33.51
C GLU A 189 62.42 -12.42 32.19
N GLU A 190 62.42 -11.41 31.32
CA GLU A 190 61.73 -11.42 30.02
C GLU A 190 62.75 -11.50 28.86
N GLY A 191 62.55 -12.42 27.90
CA GLY A 191 63.36 -12.49 26.68
C GLY A 191 62.65 -11.85 25.48
N VAL A 192 63.37 -11.09 24.65
CA VAL A 192 62.85 -10.51 23.39
C VAL A 192 62.92 -11.54 22.26
N LYS A 193 61.86 -11.64 21.46
CA LYS A 193 61.67 -12.69 20.45
C LYS A 193 61.04 -12.11 19.18
N THR A 194 61.51 -12.57 18.03
CA THR A 194 60.94 -12.28 16.72
C THR A 194 60.79 -13.60 15.95
N ILE A 195 59.59 -13.87 15.44
CA ILE A 195 59.28 -15.00 14.55
C ILE A 195 58.79 -14.41 13.24
N THR A 196 59.47 -14.76 12.14
CA THR A 196 59.03 -14.40 10.79
C THR A 196 58.94 -15.65 9.94
N ALA A 197 57.78 -15.87 9.33
CA ALA A 197 57.54 -16.99 8.45
C ALA A 197 56.84 -16.52 7.18
N THR A 198 57.24 -17.10 6.05
CA THR A 198 56.55 -16.89 4.77
C THR A 198 56.16 -18.26 4.22
N SER A 199 54.92 -18.38 3.77
CA SER A 199 54.41 -19.57 3.09
C SER A 199 54.78 -19.54 1.60
N ALA A 200 54.82 -20.72 0.97
CA ALA A 200 55.10 -20.85 -0.46
C ALA A 200 54.12 -20.05 -1.35
N GLY A 201 52.92 -19.73 -0.85
CA GLY A 201 51.88 -18.95 -1.54
C GLY A 201 52.02 -17.42 -1.41
N GLY A 202 53.02 -16.92 -0.69
CA GLY A 202 53.24 -15.48 -0.44
C GLY A 202 52.53 -14.93 0.80
N GLU A 203 51.92 -15.78 1.62
CA GLU A 203 51.33 -15.41 2.90
C GLU A 203 52.42 -15.16 3.95
N THR A 204 52.31 -14.08 4.73
CA THR A 204 53.34 -13.72 5.73
C THR A 204 52.79 -13.76 7.15
N PHE A 205 53.55 -14.40 8.04
CA PHE A 205 53.31 -14.44 9.48
C PHE A 205 54.47 -13.73 10.18
N LYS A 206 54.16 -12.74 11.02
CA LYS A 206 55.13 -12.04 11.85
C LYS A 206 54.64 -12.00 13.28
N TRP A 207 55.54 -12.26 14.20
CA TRP A 207 55.28 -12.15 15.62
C TRP A 207 56.49 -11.57 16.32
N ASP A 208 56.27 -10.52 17.10
CA ASP A 208 57.33 -9.78 17.79
C ASP A 208 56.89 -9.53 19.24
N GLY A 209 57.69 -9.98 20.21
CA GLY A 209 57.25 -9.90 21.60
C GLY A 209 58.27 -10.31 22.64
N LYS A 210 57.82 -10.28 23.89
CA LYS A 210 58.53 -10.76 25.07
C LYS A 210 57.86 -12.01 25.61
N LEU A 211 58.68 -12.98 26.02
CA LEU A 211 58.23 -14.23 26.61
C LEU A 211 58.95 -14.46 27.95
N SER A 212 58.18 -14.77 28.99
CA SER A 212 58.64 -15.24 30.30
C SER A 212 58.17 -16.68 30.51
N LEU A 213 59.05 -17.55 30.99
CA LEU A 213 58.74 -18.97 31.26
C LEU A 213 58.40 -19.23 32.74
N ASN A 214 58.66 -18.26 33.63
CA ASN A 214 58.43 -18.38 35.07
C ASN A 214 58.24 -16.98 35.72
N PRO A 215 57.01 -16.50 35.97
CA PRO A 215 55.72 -17.07 35.56
C PRO A 215 55.57 -17.13 34.03
N VAL A 216 54.72 -18.03 33.54
CA VAL A 216 54.41 -18.14 32.10
C VAL A 216 53.61 -16.92 31.67
N ALA A 217 54.25 -16.01 30.96
CA ALA A 217 53.63 -14.80 30.43
C ALA A 217 54.20 -14.46 29.05
N ALA A 218 53.36 -13.88 28.19
CA ALA A 218 53.72 -13.54 26.82
C ALA A 218 53.04 -12.22 26.42
N LYS A 219 53.82 -11.30 25.86
CA LYS A 219 53.34 -10.00 25.39
C LYS A 219 53.94 -9.67 24.03
N GLY A 220 53.15 -9.31 23.04
CA GLY A 220 53.68 -9.01 21.71
C GLY A 220 52.64 -8.55 20.69
N ASN A 221 53.11 -8.29 19.49
CA ASN A 221 52.31 -8.04 18.30
C ASN A 221 52.31 -9.27 17.40
N LEU A 222 51.14 -9.59 16.84
CA LEU A 222 50.92 -10.67 15.88
C LEU A 222 50.36 -10.05 14.59
N SER A 223 50.97 -10.36 13.44
CA SER A 223 50.47 -9.99 12.12
C SER A 223 50.46 -11.19 11.18
N VAL A 224 49.31 -11.45 10.57
CA VAL A 224 49.10 -12.45 9.52
C VAL A 224 48.55 -11.71 8.31
N GLU A 225 49.31 -11.64 7.22
CA GLU A 225 48.93 -10.86 6.03
C GLU A 225 48.74 -11.75 4.81
N ASN A 226 47.78 -11.36 3.96
CA ASN A 226 47.50 -11.98 2.67
C ASN A 226 47.12 -13.46 2.71
N MET A 227 46.57 -13.96 3.81
CA MET A 227 46.19 -15.37 3.91
C MET A 227 45.04 -15.69 2.95
N LYS A 228 45.28 -16.59 2.00
CA LYS A 228 44.29 -16.97 0.98
C LYS A 228 43.24 -17.93 1.55
N ILE A 229 41.97 -17.64 1.33
CA ILE A 229 40.86 -18.50 1.77
C ILE A 229 40.85 -19.81 0.99
N SER A 230 41.27 -19.80 -0.27
CA SER A 230 41.42 -21.01 -1.08
C SER A 230 42.33 -22.05 -0.40
N THR A 231 43.43 -21.62 0.22
CA THR A 231 44.38 -22.49 0.93
C THR A 231 43.72 -23.10 2.18
N LEU A 232 42.95 -22.32 2.94
CA LEU A 232 42.25 -22.83 4.12
C LEU A 232 41.11 -23.79 3.75
N SER A 233 40.43 -23.54 2.62
CA SER A 233 39.30 -24.35 2.17
C SER A 233 39.67 -25.79 1.83
N GLU A 234 40.95 -26.08 1.53
CA GLU A 234 41.42 -27.44 1.31
C GLU A 234 41.19 -28.32 2.55
N PHE A 235 41.31 -27.77 3.75
CA PHE A 235 41.14 -28.49 5.02
C PHE A 235 39.66 -28.73 5.40
N THR A 236 38.71 -28.12 4.70
CA THR A 236 37.26 -28.25 4.97
C THR A 236 36.45 -28.68 3.74
N ARG A 237 37.13 -29.12 2.68
CA ARG A 237 36.55 -29.43 1.36
C ARG A 237 35.40 -30.44 1.41
N ASP A 238 35.48 -31.45 2.26
CA ASP A 238 34.43 -32.48 2.35
C ASP A 238 33.27 -32.08 3.28
N ALA A 239 33.49 -31.11 4.17
CA ALA A 239 32.47 -30.63 5.11
C ALA A 239 31.54 -29.57 4.49
N LEU A 240 32.05 -28.82 3.51
CA LEU A 240 31.34 -27.70 2.88
C LEU A 240 31.06 -27.98 1.41
N ASN A 241 29.85 -27.64 0.95
CA ASN A 241 29.45 -27.75 -0.45
C ASN A 241 29.80 -26.48 -1.25
N LEU A 242 31.04 -26.01 -1.15
CA LEU A 242 31.52 -24.80 -1.80
C LEU A 242 32.50 -25.13 -2.92
N GLU A 243 32.37 -24.43 -4.04
CA GLU A 243 33.36 -24.46 -5.12
C GLU A 243 34.44 -23.42 -4.83
N GLN A 244 35.66 -23.90 -4.57
CA GLN A 244 36.91 -23.15 -4.31
C GLN A 244 36.70 -21.66 -3.92
N PRO A 245 36.45 -21.34 -2.64
CA PRO A 245 36.21 -19.97 -2.20
C PRO A 245 37.40 -19.06 -2.48
N GLN A 246 37.10 -17.85 -2.96
CA GLN A 246 38.10 -16.83 -3.28
C GLN A 246 38.21 -15.79 -2.16
N GLY A 247 39.33 -15.08 -2.13
CA GLY A 247 39.57 -13.96 -1.23
C GLY A 247 40.80 -14.12 -0.34
N LYS A 248 41.14 -13.04 0.35
CA LYS A 248 42.26 -12.94 1.29
C LYS A 248 41.76 -12.44 2.64
N PHE A 249 42.41 -12.87 3.71
CA PHE A 249 42.24 -12.25 5.02
C PHE A 249 43.57 -11.82 5.64
N THR A 250 43.53 -10.74 6.40
CA THR A 250 44.64 -10.18 7.16
C THR A 250 44.20 -9.97 8.61
N VAL A 251 45.03 -10.36 9.58
CA VAL A 251 44.77 -10.19 11.01
C VAL A 251 45.96 -9.55 11.68
N THR A 252 45.73 -8.50 12.45
CA THR A 252 46.74 -7.89 13.33
C THR A 252 46.20 -7.79 14.75
N ALA A 253 47.01 -8.11 15.75
CA ALA A 253 46.59 -8.01 17.16
C ALA A 253 47.79 -7.79 18.09
N ASP A 254 47.61 -6.94 19.10
CA ASP A 254 48.50 -6.88 20.26
C ASP A 254 47.93 -7.76 21.36
N TYR A 255 48.75 -8.54 22.02
CA TYR A 255 48.30 -9.40 23.11
C TYR A 255 49.22 -9.31 24.33
N ASP A 256 48.65 -9.49 25.51
CA ASP A 256 49.29 -9.54 26.81
C ASP A 256 48.61 -10.65 27.63
N VAL A 257 49.35 -11.73 27.86
CA VAL A 257 48.85 -12.97 28.46
C VAL A 257 49.71 -13.30 29.67
N ASP A 258 49.12 -13.41 30.84
CA ASP A 258 49.77 -13.89 32.06
C ASP A 258 49.01 -15.13 32.59
N LEU A 259 49.66 -16.28 32.50
CA LEU A 259 49.13 -17.57 32.96
C LEU A 259 49.73 -18.02 34.29
N GLY A 260 50.71 -17.31 34.84
CA GLY A 260 51.37 -17.70 36.09
C GLY A 260 50.76 -17.10 37.36
N SER A 261 49.85 -16.14 37.21
CA SER A 261 49.01 -15.61 38.28
C SER A 261 47.93 -16.60 38.75
N GLU A 262 47.39 -16.45 39.98
CA GLU A 262 46.30 -17.30 40.51
C GLU A 262 45.04 -17.32 39.61
N LYS A 263 44.83 -16.25 38.83
CA LYS A 263 43.79 -16.16 37.80
C LYS A 263 44.47 -15.80 36.47
N PRO A 264 44.21 -16.55 35.39
CA PRO A 264 44.78 -16.24 34.09
C PRO A 264 44.27 -14.90 33.58
N GLN A 265 45.17 -14.04 33.13
CA GLN A 265 44.86 -12.75 32.52
C GLN A 265 45.17 -12.84 31.02
N VAL A 266 44.19 -12.44 30.21
CA VAL A 266 44.34 -12.37 28.75
C VAL A 266 43.76 -11.04 28.31
N LEU A 267 44.61 -10.18 27.75
CA LEU A 267 44.25 -8.93 27.12
C LEU A 267 44.70 -8.97 25.66
N ILE A 268 43.76 -8.82 24.74
CA ILE A 268 44.04 -8.58 23.31
C ILE A 268 43.57 -7.16 23.02
N SER A 269 44.39 -6.37 22.34
CA SER A 269 44.11 -4.98 21.96
C SER A 269 44.49 -4.74 20.50
N ASN A 270 43.97 -3.69 19.89
CA ASN A 270 44.23 -3.32 18.50
C ASN A 270 43.97 -4.48 17.51
N LEU A 271 43.00 -5.35 17.83
CA LEU A 271 42.60 -6.42 16.92
C LEU A 271 41.97 -5.80 15.68
N SER A 272 42.54 -6.10 14.52
CA SER A 272 41.99 -5.77 13.22
C SER A 272 41.94 -7.00 12.32
N VAL A 273 40.82 -7.18 11.64
CA VAL A 273 40.60 -8.27 10.68
C VAL A 273 40.09 -7.66 9.40
N ALA A 274 40.84 -7.81 8.30
CA ALA A 274 40.43 -7.37 6.97
C ALA A 274 40.16 -8.58 6.09
N LEU A 275 39.01 -8.61 5.43
CA LEU A 275 38.62 -9.58 4.40
C LEU A 275 38.52 -8.84 3.06
N THR A 276 39.21 -9.33 2.03
CA THR A 276 39.22 -8.70 0.71
C THR A 276 38.92 -9.72 -0.38
N GLY A 277 37.96 -9.39 -1.26
CA GLY A 277 37.60 -10.18 -2.43
C GLY A 277 36.98 -11.53 -2.11
N ILE A 278 36.15 -11.61 -1.06
CA ILE A 278 35.46 -12.84 -0.68
C ILE A 278 34.37 -13.13 -1.71
N ALA A 279 34.41 -14.32 -2.31
CA ALA A 279 33.34 -14.83 -3.16
C ALA A 279 33.07 -16.29 -2.82
N LEU A 280 31.85 -16.58 -2.36
CA LEU A 280 31.41 -17.93 -2.02
C LEU A 280 30.39 -18.44 -3.04
N LYS A 281 30.72 -19.56 -3.67
CA LYS A 281 29.91 -20.20 -4.70
C LYS A 281 29.58 -21.64 -4.28
N LEU A 282 28.32 -22.04 -4.41
CA LEU A 282 27.91 -23.43 -4.19
C LEU A 282 28.43 -24.32 -5.32
N ALA A 283 28.71 -25.58 -5.02
CA ALA A 283 29.15 -26.54 -6.04
C ALA A 283 28.10 -26.68 -7.17
N GLY A 284 28.52 -26.43 -8.42
CA GLY A 284 27.66 -26.52 -9.61
C GLY A 284 26.81 -25.27 -9.89
N ALA A 285 26.91 -24.21 -9.07
CA ALA A 285 26.24 -22.94 -9.34
C ALA A 285 27.06 -22.06 -10.29
N GLU A 286 26.38 -21.30 -11.16
CA GLU A 286 27.04 -20.36 -12.09
C GLU A 286 27.54 -19.09 -11.40
N THR A 287 26.79 -18.58 -10.41
CA THR A 287 27.10 -17.32 -9.71
C THR A 287 27.35 -17.52 -8.22
N PRO A 288 28.25 -16.75 -7.58
CA PRO A 288 28.40 -16.72 -6.13
C PRO A 288 27.08 -16.37 -5.43
N PHE A 289 26.80 -16.98 -4.27
CA PHE A 289 25.64 -16.61 -3.45
C PHE A 289 25.98 -15.51 -2.43
N LEU A 290 27.27 -15.31 -2.13
CA LEU A 290 27.76 -14.25 -1.26
C LEU A 290 29.05 -13.65 -1.81
N GLU A 291 29.07 -12.33 -1.96
CA GLU A 291 30.23 -11.55 -2.36
C GLU A 291 30.49 -10.47 -1.29
N LEU A 292 31.72 -10.41 -0.75
CA LEU A 292 32.18 -9.37 0.18
C LEU A 292 33.51 -8.79 -0.34
N PRO A 293 33.46 -7.66 -1.08
CA PRO A 293 34.64 -7.04 -1.66
C PRO A 293 35.62 -6.57 -0.59
N ASP A 294 35.13 -5.81 0.40
CA ASP A 294 35.93 -5.26 1.48
C ASP A 294 35.15 -5.29 2.79
N THR A 295 35.62 -6.08 3.76
CA THR A 295 35.11 -6.10 5.12
C THR A 295 36.26 -5.84 6.09
N LEU A 296 36.11 -4.86 6.98
CA LEU A 296 37.12 -4.49 7.96
C LEU A 296 36.51 -4.47 9.37
N ILE A 297 37.10 -5.26 10.26
CA ILE A 297 36.91 -5.17 11.71
C ILE A 297 38.15 -4.46 12.27
N SER A 298 37.96 -3.44 13.09
CA SER A 298 39.06 -2.67 13.68
C SER A 298 38.77 -2.23 15.11
N GLY A 299 39.83 -1.97 15.87
CA GLY A 299 39.74 -1.52 17.26
C GLY A 299 39.17 -2.60 18.20
N GLY A 300 39.32 -3.88 17.88
CA GLY A 300 38.89 -4.97 18.75
C GLY A 300 39.75 -5.06 20.02
N ARG A 301 39.10 -5.25 21.16
CA ARG A 301 39.74 -5.43 22.47
C ARG A 301 39.02 -6.54 23.23
N PHE A 302 39.77 -7.53 23.73
CA PHE A 302 39.25 -8.63 24.53
C PHE A 302 39.97 -8.66 25.87
N ASP A 303 39.22 -8.62 26.97
CA ASP A 303 39.74 -8.67 28.34
C ASP A 303 39.04 -9.79 29.12
N LEU A 304 39.76 -10.88 29.34
CA LEU A 304 39.23 -12.05 30.07
C LEU A 304 38.98 -11.75 31.55
N SER A 305 39.79 -10.88 32.16
CA SER A 305 39.66 -10.51 33.58
C SER A 305 38.37 -9.72 33.83
N ARG A 306 38.01 -8.86 32.88
CA ARG A 306 36.76 -8.08 32.88
C ARG A 306 35.58 -8.80 32.22
N ARG A 307 35.83 -9.90 31.51
CA ARG A 307 34.85 -10.58 30.64
C ARG A 307 34.23 -9.60 29.65
N GLN A 308 35.07 -8.81 29.00
CA GLN A 308 34.66 -7.73 28.12
C GLN A 308 35.23 -7.94 26.71
N LEU A 309 34.39 -7.74 25.70
CA LEU A 309 34.77 -7.71 24.29
C LEU A 309 34.28 -6.40 23.68
N ASP A 310 35.20 -5.51 23.33
CA ASP A 310 34.89 -4.27 22.63
C ASP A 310 35.27 -4.42 21.15
N VAL A 311 34.39 -4.02 20.25
CA VAL A 311 34.62 -3.96 18.82
C VAL A 311 34.48 -2.49 18.40
N GLY A 312 35.61 -1.88 18.01
CA GLY A 312 35.65 -0.47 17.63
C GLY A 312 34.80 -0.16 16.40
N SER A 313 35.04 -0.86 15.29
CA SER A 313 34.20 -0.74 14.09
C SER A 313 34.18 -2.03 13.28
N LEU A 314 32.99 -2.40 12.79
CA LEU A 314 32.75 -3.41 11.76
C LEU A 314 32.23 -2.69 10.52
N ALA A 315 33.02 -2.63 9.46
CA ALA A 315 32.66 -1.97 8.21
C ALA A 315 32.58 -2.98 7.05
N VAL A 316 31.49 -2.99 6.29
CA VAL A 316 31.32 -3.78 5.06
C VAL A 316 31.05 -2.81 3.92
N LYS A 317 31.94 -2.75 2.93
CA LYS A 317 31.82 -1.86 1.77
C LYS A 317 31.48 -2.65 0.52
N GLY A 318 30.27 -2.43 0.02
CA GLY A 318 29.71 -3.18 -1.11
C GLY A 318 29.34 -4.61 -0.74
N GLY A 319 29.14 -5.42 -1.77
CA GLY A 319 28.82 -6.84 -1.63
C GLY A 319 27.41 -7.17 -2.09
N ARG A 320 27.13 -8.47 -2.21
CA ARG A 320 25.83 -8.97 -2.65
C ARG A 320 25.54 -10.34 -2.08
N ALA A 321 24.32 -10.56 -1.60
CA ALA A 321 23.79 -11.88 -1.27
C ALA A 321 22.70 -12.28 -2.26
N ARG A 322 22.72 -13.54 -2.71
CA ARG A 322 21.69 -14.14 -3.57
C ARG A 322 21.08 -15.32 -2.85
N LEU A 323 19.83 -15.16 -2.43
CA LEU A 323 19.04 -16.16 -1.74
C LEU A 323 18.04 -16.76 -2.74
N ALA A 324 17.99 -18.09 -2.82
CA ALA A 324 17.09 -18.79 -3.72
C ALA A 324 16.40 -19.94 -2.98
N MET A 325 15.07 -19.99 -3.05
CA MET A 325 14.24 -21.09 -2.55
C MET A 325 13.81 -21.96 -3.74
N ASN A 326 14.16 -23.26 -3.68
CA ASN A 326 13.84 -24.22 -4.73
C ASN A 326 12.38 -24.73 -4.64
N GLU A 327 11.96 -25.60 -5.57
CA GLU A 327 10.61 -26.18 -5.60
C GLU A 327 10.25 -26.94 -4.30
N ASP A 328 11.25 -27.53 -3.64
CA ASP A 328 11.09 -28.26 -2.35
C ASP A 328 11.01 -27.33 -1.12
N GLY A 329 11.08 -26.01 -1.31
CA GLY A 329 11.10 -25.03 -0.23
C GLY A 329 12.42 -24.93 0.55
N MET A 330 13.51 -25.54 0.04
CA MET A 330 14.85 -25.43 0.62
C MET A 330 15.57 -24.19 0.10
N LEU A 331 16.17 -23.42 1.02
CA LEU A 331 17.04 -22.31 0.66
C LEU A 331 18.42 -22.79 0.22
N ASN A 332 18.99 -22.18 -0.80
CA ASN A 332 20.35 -22.46 -1.30
C ASN A 332 21.41 -22.42 -0.18
N VAL A 333 21.29 -21.51 0.79
CA VAL A 333 22.22 -21.42 1.93
C VAL A 333 22.16 -22.61 2.90
N GLN A 334 21.07 -23.38 2.93
CA GLN A 334 20.99 -24.62 3.72
C GLN A 334 21.86 -25.74 3.14
N GLN A 335 22.23 -25.63 1.86
CA GLN A 335 23.06 -26.61 1.17
C GLN A 335 24.56 -26.37 1.38
N ILE A 336 24.97 -25.35 2.14
CA ILE A 336 26.39 -25.04 2.39
C ILE A 336 27.07 -26.15 3.18
N ALA A 337 26.40 -26.72 4.18
CA ALA A 337 26.93 -27.84 4.95
C ALA A 337 26.56 -29.16 4.28
N ARG A 338 27.55 -30.03 4.04
CA ARG A 338 27.28 -31.42 3.64
C ARG A 338 27.04 -32.20 4.91
N SER A 339 25.79 -32.50 5.27
CA SER A 339 25.46 -33.21 6.51
C SER A 339 26.34 -34.44 6.73
N PRO A 340 27.35 -34.37 7.61
CA PRO A 340 28.05 -35.56 8.06
C PRO A 340 27.16 -36.15 9.16
N GLY A 341 26.96 -37.46 9.16
CA GLY A 341 26.28 -38.15 10.26
C GLY A 341 27.02 -37.94 11.58
N MET A 342 26.76 -36.83 12.25
CA MET A 342 27.30 -36.52 13.56
C MET A 342 26.47 -37.33 14.55
N LYS A 343 27.04 -38.44 15.03
CA LYS A 343 26.57 -39.05 16.28
C LYS A 343 26.66 -37.96 17.34
N THR A 344 25.51 -37.54 17.85
CA THR A 344 25.38 -36.67 19.02
C THR A 344 26.27 -37.26 20.12
N PRO A 345 27.17 -36.48 20.75
CA PRO A 345 27.82 -36.90 21.97
C PRO A 345 26.73 -36.99 23.05
N THR A 346 26.19 -38.18 23.26
CA THR A 346 25.44 -38.51 24.47
C THR A 346 26.46 -38.65 25.59
N ASP A 347 26.76 -37.51 26.23
CA ASP A 347 27.11 -37.35 27.65
C ASP A 347 27.76 -35.99 27.83
N THR A 348 26.92 -34.96 28.03
CA THR A 348 27.38 -33.72 28.67
C THR A 348 27.12 -33.90 30.16
N PRO A 349 28.15 -33.96 31.04
CA PRO A 349 27.91 -33.94 32.47
C PRO A 349 27.19 -32.62 32.83
N SER A 350 26.07 -32.76 33.52
CA SER A 350 25.36 -31.68 34.21
C SER A 350 26.32 -31.01 35.20
N VAL A 351 26.93 -29.90 34.79
CA VAL A 351 27.66 -29.02 35.70
C VAL A 351 26.61 -28.14 36.36
N GLN A 352 26.36 -28.39 37.64
CA GLN A 352 25.56 -27.51 38.50
C GLN A 352 26.02 -26.06 38.36
N ASP A 353 25.05 -25.17 38.08
CA ASP A 353 25.21 -23.74 37.91
C ASP A 353 25.99 -23.11 39.08
N LYS A 354 27.28 -22.86 38.84
CA LYS A 354 27.99 -21.77 39.52
C LYS A 354 27.63 -20.49 38.78
N GLU A 355 26.99 -19.53 39.45
CA GLU A 355 26.74 -18.19 38.93
C GLU A 355 28.01 -17.59 38.28
N MET A 356 28.05 -17.60 36.96
CA MET A 356 29.14 -17.00 36.18
C MET A 356 28.80 -15.53 35.92
N LYS A 357 29.75 -14.63 36.21
CA LYS A 357 29.65 -13.20 35.85
C LYS A 357 29.35 -13.03 34.34
N PRO A 358 28.44 -12.13 33.94
CA PRO A 358 28.08 -11.93 32.54
C PRO A 358 29.25 -11.38 31.72
N TRP A 359 29.26 -11.71 30.43
CA TRP A 359 30.11 -11.10 29.43
C TRP A 359 29.51 -9.77 28.96
N LYS A 360 30.31 -8.72 28.87
CA LYS A 360 29.93 -7.44 28.24
C LYS A 360 30.53 -7.36 26.85
N ILE A 361 29.69 -7.20 25.84
CA ILE A 361 30.09 -7.09 24.43
C ILE A 361 29.62 -5.72 23.92
N MET A 362 30.54 -4.86 23.53
CA MET A 362 30.22 -3.54 22.97
C MET A 362 30.69 -3.45 21.53
N VAL A 363 29.81 -3.04 20.62
CA VAL A 363 30.11 -2.76 19.23
C VAL A 363 29.83 -1.28 18.97
N ASN A 364 30.90 -0.49 18.88
CA ASN A 364 30.80 0.97 18.85
C ASN A 364 30.34 1.54 17.52
N ASN A 365 30.56 0.81 16.41
CA ASN A 365 30.12 1.20 15.08
C ASN A 365 29.99 -0.03 14.16
N VAL A 366 28.79 -0.36 13.73
CA VAL A 366 28.55 -1.25 12.60
C VAL A 366 28.17 -0.37 11.42
N ASP A 367 28.87 -0.49 10.30
CA ASP A 367 28.62 0.26 9.07
C ASP A 367 28.63 -0.71 7.88
N LEU A 368 27.46 -1.06 7.38
CA LEU A 368 27.30 -1.82 6.16
C LEU A 368 26.82 -0.84 5.09
N GLY A 369 27.56 -0.70 3.99
CA GLY A 369 27.27 0.30 2.96
C GLY A 369 27.30 -0.29 1.56
N GLY A 370 26.19 -0.20 0.84
CA GLY A 370 26.11 -0.60 -0.58
C GLY A 370 25.96 -2.10 -0.81
N PHE A 371 25.38 -2.83 0.14
CA PHE A 371 25.21 -4.28 0.06
C PHE A 371 23.91 -4.64 -0.68
N GLY A 372 23.97 -5.39 -1.78
CA GLY A 372 22.78 -5.84 -2.50
C GLY A 372 22.21 -7.14 -1.95
N VAL A 373 20.89 -7.34 -1.99
CA VAL A 373 20.26 -8.62 -1.67
C VAL A 373 19.25 -8.97 -2.74
N ASP A 374 19.38 -10.15 -3.34
CA ASP A 374 18.40 -10.70 -4.26
C ASP A 374 17.77 -11.95 -3.64
N TYR A 375 16.46 -12.07 -3.74
CA TYR A 375 15.66 -13.19 -3.26
C TYR A 375 14.80 -13.73 -4.40
N ARG A 376 14.88 -15.03 -4.66
CA ARG A 376 14.08 -15.73 -5.66
C ARG A 376 13.41 -16.95 -5.04
N ASP A 377 12.12 -17.10 -5.23
CA ASP A 377 11.33 -18.20 -4.67
C ASP A 377 10.46 -18.84 -5.74
N VAL A 378 10.85 -20.06 -6.15
CA VAL A 378 10.11 -20.89 -7.11
C VAL A 378 9.27 -21.97 -6.43
N SER A 379 9.21 -22.01 -5.09
CA SER A 379 8.36 -22.96 -4.34
C SER A 379 6.86 -22.66 -4.44
N ARG A 380 6.50 -21.52 -5.05
CA ARG A 380 5.16 -20.97 -5.16
C ARG A 380 4.77 -20.68 -6.61
N THR A 381 3.47 -20.66 -6.87
CA THR A 381 2.89 -20.30 -8.17
C THR A 381 1.95 -19.10 -7.98
N PRO A 382 2.19 -17.96 -8.65
CA PRO A 382 3.37 -17.64 -9.46
C PRO A 382 4.63 -17.48 -8.59
N GLY A 383 5.79 -17.74 -9.17
CA GLY A 383 7.09 -17.59 -8.49
C GLY A 383 7.35 -16.13 -8.08
N LEU A 384 8.04 -15.90 -6.97
CA LEU A 384 8.32 -14.59 -6.41
C LEU A 384 9.78 -14.17 -6.66
N SER A 385 9.99 -12.91 -7.04
CA SER A 385 11.31 -12.29 -7.13
C SER A 385 11.29 -10.99 -6.35
N ALA A 386 12.22 -10.82 -5.43
CA ALA A 386 12.39 -9.61 -4.65
C ALA A 386 13.88 -9.26 -4.53
N GLY A 387 14.19 -7.99 -4.29
CA GLY A 387 15.57 -7.59 -4.05
C GLY A 387 15.72 -6.12 -3.71
N VAL A 388 16.92 -5.78 -3.26
CA VAL A 388 17.36 -4.42 -2.94
C VAL A 388 18.73 -4.21 -3.58
N ASP A 389 18.91 -3.08 -4.26
CA ASP A 389 20.16 -2.79 -4.96
C ASP A 389 21.25 -2.35 -4.00
N GLN A 390 20.89 -1.54 -2.99
CA GLN A 390 21.80 -1.13 -1.92
C GLN A 390 21.10 -1.12 -0.57
N LEU A 391 21.69 -1.85 0.37
CA LEU A 391 21.41 -1.78 1.80
C LEU A 391 22.54 -1.01 2.48
N LYS A 392 22.15 -0.06 3.32
CA LYS A 392 23.00 0.71 4.22
C LYS A 392 22.49 0.48 5.64
N VAL A 393 23.34 0.04 6.56
CA VAL A 393 22.98 -0.16 7.97
C VAL A 393 24.07 0.45 8.82
N ALA A 394 23.70 1.38 9.69
CA ALA A 394 24.54 1.90 10.74
C ALA A 394 23.90 1.62 12.10
N LEU A 395 24.65 1.09 13.07
CA LEU A 395 24.15 0.91 14.44
C LEU A 395 25.27 0.78 15.47
N LYS A 396 24.88 0.90 16.74
CA LYS A 396 25.67 0.51 17.91
C LYS A 396 24.97 -0.60 18.67
N ALA A 397 25.75 -1.49 19.27
CA ALA A 397 25.20 -2.60 20.05
C ALA A 397 25.94 -2.76 21.38
N GLU A 398 25.18 -2.92 22.46
CA GLU A 398 25.69 -3.31 23.78
C GLU A 398 24.96 -4.59 24.21
N VAL A 399 25.69 -5.66 24.51
CA VAL A 399 25.14 -6.95 24.89
C VAL A 399 25.76 -7.41 26.21
N GLU A 400 24.92 -7.77 27.17
CA GLU A 400 25.32 -8.39 28.44
C GLU A 400 24.83 -9.85 28.43
N ALA A 401 25.75 -10.80 28.24
CA ALA A 401 25.46 -12.23 28.12
C ALA A 401 25.84 -12.97 29.42
N GLY A 402 24.83 -13.32 30.23
CA GLY A 402 24.97 -14.09 31.48
C GLY A 402 23.80 -15.05 31.69
N SER A 403 23.29 -15.16 32.93
CA SER A 403 22.08 -15.96 33.23
C SER A 403 20.80 -15.43 32.55
N ARG A 404 20.79 -14.15 32.19
CA ARG A 404 19.82 -13.54 31.26
C ARG A 404 20.58 -12.64 30.30
N THR A 405 20.24 -12.72 29.02
CA THR A 405 20.83 -11.87 27.99
C THR A 405 20.10 -10.53 27.96
N ARG A 406 20.85 -9.42 28.04
CA ARG A 406 20.36 -8.07 27.73
C ARG A 406 21.06 -7.58 26.49
N ALA A 407 20.33 -6.89 25.62
CA ALA A 407 20.88 -6.28 24.43
C ALA A 407 20.20 -4.93 24.21
N LEU A 408 21.02 -3.90 23.97
CA LEU A 408 20.57 -2.57 23.60
C LEU A 408 21.20 -2.21 22.26
N LEU A 409 20.35 -1.92 21.28
CA LEU A 409 20.76 -1.33 20.01
C LEU A 409 20.42 0.15 20.04
N SER A 410 21.35 1.00 19.60
CA SER A 410 21.17 2.45 19.52
C SER A 410 21.76 3.01 18.23
N ASP A 411 21.36 4.24 17.88
CA ASP A 411 21.74 4.92 16.64
C ASP A 411 21.49 4.05 15.38
N VAL A 412 20.41 3.28 15.38
CA VAL A 412 20.05 2.40 14.26
C VAL A 412 19.55 3.27 13.11
N ALA A 413 20.32 3.31 12.03
CA ALA A 413 19.94 3.89 10.76
C ALA A 413 19.98 2.82 9.67
N VAL A 414 18.91 2.72 8.88
CA VAL A 414 18.80 1.77 7.77
C VAL A 414 18.38 2.50 6.52
N GLY A 415 19.22 2.48 5.49
CA GLY A 415 18.90 2.97 4.15
C GLY A 415 18.76 1.81 3.18
N VAL A 416 17.68 1.78 2.42
CA VAL A 416 17.46 0.79 1.36
C VAL A 416 17.20 1.55 0.06
N GLU A 417 17.93 1.25 -1.00
CA GLU A 417 17.74 1.84 -2.32
C GLU A 417 17.44 0.77 -3.36
N GLY A 418 16.53 1.07 -4.28
CA GLY A 418 16.17 0.18 -5.39
C GLY A 418 15.43 -1.10 -4.95
N THR A 419 14.52 -1.00 -4.00
CA THR A 419 13.68 -2.14 -3.60
C THR A 419 12.75 -2.54 -4.74
N ARG A 420 12.73 -3.83 -5.07
CA ARG A 420 11.86 -4.42 -6.10
C ARG A 420 11.18 -5.67 -5.55
N ALA A 421 9.91 -5.85 -5.86
CA ALA A 421 9.16 -7.06 -5.58
C ALA A 421 8.16 -7.33 -6.71
N GLY A 422 8.08 -8.56 -7.17
CA GLY A 422 7.20 -8.96 -8.26
C GLY A 422 7.23 -10.46 -8.51
N PHE A 423 6.67 -10.86 -9.64
CA PHE A 423 6.58 -12.28 -10.02
C PHE A 423 7.68 -12.62 -11.02
N ILE A 424 8.24 -13.83 -10.93
CA ILE A 424 9.35 -14.30 -11.78
C ILE A 424 9.01 -14.21 -13.27
N ASP A 425 7.75 -14.44 -13.63
CA ASP A 425 7.28 -14.44 -15.02
C ASP A 425 6.81 -13.06 -15.52
N SER A 426 6.98 -12.00 -14.71
CA SER A 426 6.59 -10.63 -15.05
C SER A 426 7.78 -9.81 -15.54
N ALA A 427 7.61 -9.08 -16.65
CA ALA A 427 8.65 -8.21 -17.19
C ALA A 427 8.96 -7.00 -16.27
N GLU A 428 7.94 -6.49 -15.56
CA GLU A 428 8.08 -5.41 -14.59
C GLU A 428 7.75 -5.89 -13.17
N PRO A 429 8.44 -5.37 -12.13
CA PRO A 429 8.09 -5.66 -10.75
C PRO A 429 6.75 -5.03 -10.39
N ALA A 430 5.93 -5.73 -9.60
CA ALA A 430 4.65 -5.22 -9.13
C ALA A 430 4.82 -4.01 -8.19
N ILE A 431 5.92 -3.97 -7.44
CA ILE A 431 6.29 -2.88 -6.55
C ILE A 431 7.77 -2.53 -6.78
N ARG A 432 8.04 -1.25 -6.95
CA ARG A 432 9.38 -0.66 -6.91
C ARG A 432 9.36 0.50 -5.92
N ILE A 433 10.33 0.58 -5.02
CA ILE A 433 10.55 1.71 -4.13
C ILE A 433 11.97 2.20 -4.34
N ASP A 434 12.13 3.49 -4.64
CA ASP A 434 13.45 4.02 -4.99
C ASP A 434 14.33 4.17 -3.74
N ARG A 435 13.78 4.68 -2.63
CA ARG A 435 14.48 4.76 -1.34
C ARG A 435 13.57 4.52 -0.14
N VAL A 436 14.05 3.76 0.84
CA VAL A 436 13.50 3.65 2.19
C VAL A 436 14.57 4.06 3.19
N GLY A 437 14.25 4.93 4.13
CA GLY A 437 15.15 5.38 5.19
C GLY A 437 14.53 5.19 6.56
N VAL A 438 15.28 4.61 7.48
CA VAL A 438 14.98 4.50 8.91
C VAL A 438 16.07 5.26 9.64
N ASP A 439 15.71 6.19 10.52
CA ASP A 439 16.64 7.01 11.29
C ASP A 439 16.26 7.06 12.77
N GLY A 440 17.27 7.18 13.64
CA GLY A 440 17.09 7.27 15.09
C GLY A 440 16.45 6.05 15.73
N GLY A 441 16.75 4.84 15.22
CA GLY A 441 16.22 3.60 15.78
C GLY A 441 16.96 3.15 17.05
N SER A 442 16.23 2.55 17.98
CA SER A 442 16.79 1.84 19.13
C SER A 442 15.92 0.65 19.54
N PHE A 443 16.56 -0.42 20.02
CA PHE A 443 15.88 -1.63 20.45
C PHE A 443 16.42 -2.10 21.79
N ASP A 444 15.55 -2.28 22.79
CA ASP A 444 15.88 -2.81 24.11
C ASP A 444 15.26 -4.20 24.27
N LEU A 445 16.11 -5.22 24.38
CA LEU A 445 15.69 -6.62 24.56
C LEU A 445 15.06 -6.87 25.93
N ALA A 446 15.43 -6.13 26.98
CA ALA A 446 14.88 -6.29 28.32
C ALA A 446 13.44 -5.75 28.43
N GLU A 447 13.15 -4.65 27.73
CA GLU A 447 11.80 -4.09 27.59
C GLU A 447 11.01 -4.71 26.42
N ASN A 448 11.67 -5.49 25.56
CA ASN A 448 11.14 -5.98 24.29
C ASN A 448 10.53 -4.84 23.46
N ARG A 449 11.27 -3.72 23.35
CA ARG A 449 10.76 -2.44 22.83
C ARG A 449 11.60 -1.89 21.69
N LEU A 450 10.94 -1.54 20.58
CA LEU A 450 11.54 -0.87 19.41
C LEU A 450 11.06 0.58 19.32
N THR A 451 11.97 1.55 19.23
CA THR A 451 11.62 2.94 18.94
C THR A 451 12.35 3.43 17.70
N VAL A 452 11.66 4.17 16.84
CA VAL A 452 12.20 4.73 15.59
C VAL A 452 11.75 6.18 15.47
N GLU A 453 12.69 7.09 15.23
CA GLU A 453 12.37 8.52 15.08
C GLU A 453 11.70 8.81 13.74
N THR A 454 12.24 8.30 12.63
CA THR A 454 11.65 8.52 11.30
C THR A 454 11.78 7.30 10.40
N VAL A 455 10.69 7.00 9.69
CA VAL A 455 10.65 6.12 8.51
C VAL A 455 10.24 6.97 7.31
N SER A 456 11.02 6.91 6.24
CA SER A 456 10.81 7.64 4.99
C SER A 456 10.78 6.68 3.82
N ILE A 457 9.86 6.90 2.89
CA ILE A 457 9.73 6.15 1.65
C ILE A 457 9.65 7.20 0.53
N ASP A 458 10.65 7.24 -0.34
CA ASP A 458 10.75 8.25 -1.40
C ASP A 458 10.77 7.58 -2.77
N GLY A 459 9.89 8.05 -3.65
CA GLY A 459 9.77 7.57 -5.02
C GLY A 459 9.25 6.13 -5.13
N GLY A 460 9.25 5.62 -6.35
CA GLY A 460 8.78 4.28 -6.68
C GLY A 460 7.52 4.22 -7.54
N SER A 461 7.09 2.99 -7.80
CA SER A 461 5.89 2.66 -8.56
C SER A 461 5.22 1.39 -8.03
N ALA A 462 3.90 1.35 -8.04
CA ALA A 462 3.12 0.15 -7.75
C ALA A 462 2.06 -0.10 -8.83
N ASP A 463 1.96 -1.36 -9.27
CA ASP A 463 0.91 -1.85 -10.16
C ASP A 463 -0.17 -2.55 -9.34
N VAL A 464 -1.32 -1.90 -9.17
CA VAL A 464 -2.46 -2.40 -8.40
C VAL A 464 -3.54 -2.87 -9.37
N ARG A 465 -3.76 -4.17 -9.42
CA ARG A 465 -4.77 -4.80 -10.29
C ARG A 465 -5.83 -5.51 -9.47
N ARG A 466 -7.08 -5.09 -9.62
CA ARG A 466 -8.25 -5.83 -9.14
C ARG A 466 -8.63 -6.89 -10.16
N GLN A 467 -8.62 -8.15 -9.73
CA GLN A 467 -9.00 -9.32 -10.53
C GLN A 467 -10.53 -9.45 -10.63
N GLY A 468 -11.01 -10.31 -11.53
CA GLY A 468 -12.45 -10.54 -11.75
C GLY A 468 -13.20 -11.09 -10.53
N ASP A 469 -12.49 -11.80 -9.63
CA ASP A 469 -12.99 -12.29 -8.35
C ASP A 469 -13.00 -11.21 -7.24
N GLY A 470 -12.48 -10.02 -7.53
CA GLY A 470 -12.36 -8.90 -6.61
C GLY A 470 -11.06 -8.83 -5.81
N ASN A 471 -10.16 -9.83 -5.92
CA ASN A 471 -8.88 -9.85 -5.22
C ASN A 471 -7.85 -8.90 -5.88
N LEU A 472 -6.89 -8.39 -5.09
CA LEU A 472 -5.80 -7.56 -5.61
C LEU A 472 -4.55 -8.42 -5.87
N ASN A 473 -3.88 -8.19 -7.00
CA ASN A 473 -2.61 -8.86 -7.34
C ASN A 473 -1.55 -8.76 -6.23
N LEU A 474 -1.47 -7.64 -5.52
CA LEU A 474 -0.49 -7.43 -4.44
C LEU A 474 -0.70 -8.36 -3.24
N MET A 475 -1.90 -8.91 -3.04
CA MET A 475 -2.15 -9.89 -1.98
C MET A 475 -1.35 -11.18 -2.18
N LEU A 476 -1.05 -11.54 -3.43
CA LEU A 476 -0.26 -12.73 -3.77
C LEU A 476 1.21 -12.62 -3.32
N LEU A 477 1.72 -11.40 -3.13
CA LEU A 477 3.08 -11.19 -2.61
C LEU A 477 3.20 -11.65 -1.15
N PHE A 478 2.11 -11.61 -0.39
CA PHE A 478 2.06 -11.91 1.05
C PHE A 478 1.27 -13.17 1.40
N GLY A 479 0.66 -13.85 0.41
CA GLY A 479 -0.06 -15.11 0.61
C GLY A 479 0.86 -16.24 1.07
N LYS A 480 0.34 -17.22 1.80
CA LYS A 480 1.08 -18.45 2.14
C LYS A 480 1.31 -19.27 0.87
N PRO A 481 2.49 -19.86 0.65
CA PRO A 481 2.70 -20.75 -0.49
C PRO A 481 1.73 -21.95 -0.41
N GLU A 482 1.02 -22.25 -1.50
CA GLU A 482 0.21 -23.46 -1.61
C GLU A 482 1.13 -24.69 -1.60
N LYS A 483 1.34 -25.31 -0.43
CA LYS A 483 2.07 -26.58 -0.36
C LYS A 483 1.24 -27.70 -0.99
N LYS A 484 1.75 -28.32 -2.06
CA LYS A 484 1.32 -29.67 -2.46
C LYS A 484 1.78 -30.66 -1.39
N GLY A 485 0.85 -31.10 -0.55
CA GLY A 485 1.07 -32.15 0.43
C GLY A 485 1.63 -31.65 1.76
N GLU A 486 1.02 -32.11 2.84
CA GLU A 486 1.34 -31.86 4.25
C GLU A 486 1.09 -30.43 4.75
N ALA A 487 -0.17 -30.22 5.13
CA ALA A 487 -0.50 -29.42 6.29
C ALA A 487 0.18 -30.04 7.53
N VAL A 488 1.41 -29.61 7.83
CA VAL A 488 1.87 -29.60 9.21
C VAL A 488 1.03 -28.52 9.88
N ALA A 489 -0.06 -28.96 10.51
CA ALA A 489 -0.74 -28.17 11.51
C ALA A 489 0.28 -27.87 12.61
N GLU A 490 0.90 -26.68 12.56
CA GLU A 490 1.49 -26.09 13.74
C GLU A 490 0.34 -25.87 14.72
N LYS A 491 0.14 -26.85 15.61
CA LYS A 491 -0.32 -26.56 16.95
C LYS A 491 0.71 -25.60 17.52
N SER A 492 0.37 -24.32 17.54
CA SER A 492 0.94 -23.38 18.49
C SER A 492 0.55 -23.91 19.87
N ASP A 493 1.39 -24.78 20.44
CA ASP A 493 1.38 -25.00 21.86
C ASP A 493 1.68 -23.63 22.50
N GLU A 494 0.63 -23.00 23.03
CA GLU A 494 0.72 -21.85 23.92
C GLU A 494 1.49 -22.28 25.18
N THR A 495 2.81 -22.36 25.06
CA THR A 495 3.69 -22.00 26.16
C THR A 495 3.74 -20.48 26.16
N SER A 496 2.74 -19.87 26.81
CA SER A 496 2.79 -18.46 27.21
C SER A 496 3.89 -18.34 28.27
N ASP A 497 5.12 -18.27 27.78
CA ASP A 497 6.30 -18.17 28.60
C ASP A 497 6.48 -16.71 29.06
N LYS A 498 6.97 -16.55 30.28
CA LYS A 498 6.95 -15.32 31.09
C LYS A 498 7.86 -14.20 30.54
N GLY A 499 7.54 -13.65 29.36
CA GLY A 499 8.24 -12.52 28.73
C GLY A 499 7.36 -11.27 28.58
N GLN A 500 7.98 -10.08 28.57
CA GLN A 500 7.24 -8.85 28.27
C GLN A 500 6.73 -8.85 26.82
N PRO A 501 5.49 -8.38 26.55
CA PRO A 501 4.95 -8.33 25.20
C PRO A 501 5.74 -7.32 24.36
N PHE A 502 6.03 -7.68 23.10
CA PHE A 502 6.70 -6.78 22.16
C PHE A 502 5.93 -5.46 22.02
N SER A 503 6.65 -4.34 22.09
CA SER A 503 6.09 -3.01 21.88
C SER A 503 6.94 -2.22 20.89
N PHE A 504 6.31 -1.35 20.10
CA PHE A 504 7.03 -0.49 19.16
C PHE A 504 6.44 0.92 19.11
N LEU A 505 7.24 1.91 18.72
CA LEU A 505 6.81 3.27 18.43
C LEU A 505 7.63 3.84 17.28
N VAL A 506 6.96 4.27 16.21
CA VAL A 506 7.56 5.04 15.12
C VAL A 506 7.00 6.46 15.16
N ARG A 507 7.82 7.47 15.50
CA ARG A 507 7.32 8.84 15.70
C ARG A 507 6.80 9.47 14.41
N SER A 508 7.43 9.21 13.28
CA SER A 508 7.03 9.74 11.98
C SER A 508 7.26 8.73 10.87
N VAL A 509 6.21 8.41 10.11
CA VAL A 509 6.29 7.67 8.85
C VAL A 509 5.92 8.63 7.73
N SER A 510 6.74 8.70 6.67
CA SER A 510 6.50 9.55 5.52
C SER A 510 6.66 8.78 4.21
N LEU A 511 5.80 9.08 3.26
CA LEU A 511 5.79 8.59 1.89
C LEU A 511 5.78 9.81 0.97
N SER A 512 6.64 9.85 -0.04
CA SER A 512 6.69 10.95 -1.01
C SER A 512 6.92 10.43 -2.43
N GLY A 513 6.24 11.02 -3.42
CA GLY A 513 6.53 10.78 -4.83
C GLY A 513 6.20 9.38 -5.38
N LEU A 514 5.36 8.58 -4.69
CA LEU A 514 4.97 7.26 -5.17
C LEU A 514 4.00 7.38 -6.36
N ARG A 515 4.22 6.57 -7.41
CA ARG A 515 3.30 6.43 -8.55
C ARG A 515 2.51 5.14 -8.44
N VAL A 516 1.20 5.18 -8.67
CA VAL A 516 0.34 3.99 -8.62
C VAL A 516 -0.48 3.90 -9.90
N ALA A 517 -0.36 2.79 -10.62
CA ALA A 517 -1.28 2.45 -11.71
C ALA A 517 -2.37 1.54 -11.15
N PHE A 518 -3.63 1.97 -11.23
CA PHE A 518 -4.77 1.17 -10.79
C PHE A 518 -5.54 0.63 -11.99
N SER A 519 -5.66 -0.70 -12.09
CA SER A 519 -6.47 -1.37 -13.12
C SER A 519 -7.54 -2.25 -12.49
N ASP A 520 -8.72 -2.30 -13.10
CA ASP A 520 -9.82 -3.17 -12.68
C ASP A 520 -10.21 -4.10 -13.83
N LEU A 521 -9.71 -5.34 -13.74
CA LEU A 521 -9.90 -6.38 -14.76
C LEU A 521 -11.36 -6.82 -14.88
N SER A 522 -12.22 -6.47 -13.92
CA SER A 522 -13.67 -6.72 -14.04
C SER A 522 -14.37 -5.80 -15.04
N VAL A 523 -13.73 -4.69 -15.44
CA VAL A 523 -14.28 -3.72 -16.40
C VAL A 523 -13.35 -3.48 -17.59
N ARG A 524 -12.03 -3.65 -17.45
CA ARG A 524 -11.06 -3.41 -18.52
C ARG A 524 -9.80 -4.26 -18.30
N GLU A 525 -9.42 -5.08 -19.29
CA GLU A 525 -8.35 -6.08 -19.12
C GLU A 525 -6.92 -5.51 -19.22
N ASN A 526 -6.67 -4.48 -20.04
CA ASN A 526 -5.31 -4.14 -20.48
C ASN A 526 -4.90 -2.67 -20.31
N THR A 527 -5.63 -1.86 -19.53
CA THR A 527 -5.23 -0.47 -19.31
C THR A 527 -5.66 0.02 -17.93
N PRO A 528 -4.81 0.77 -17.21
CA PRO A 528 -5.20 1.41 -15.96
C PRO A 528 -6.46 2.26 -16.14
N VAL A 529 -7.31 2.23 -15.12
CA VAL A 529 -8.47 3.12 -14.98
C VAL A 529 -8.00 4.48 -14.46
N LEU A 530 -7.03 4.49 -13.54
CA LEU A 530 -6.47 5.70 -12.95
C LEU A 530 -4.96 5.57 -12.80
N ASN A 531 -4.26 6.66 -13.06
CA ASN A 531 -2.85 6.81 -12.72
C ASN A 531 -2.72 7.85 -11.61
N LEU A 532 -2.27 7.41 -10.44
CA LEU A 532 -2.02 8.26 -9.29
C LEU A 532 -0.54 8.66 -9.31
N ASP A 533 -0.28 9.93 -9.49
CA ASP A 533 1.05 10.51 -9.42
C ASP A 533 1.23 11.24 -8.08
N ASP A 534 2.49 11.37 -7.63
CA ASP A 534 2.85 12.15 -6.43
C ASP A 534 2.03 11.76 -5.18
N VAL A 535 1.83 10.46 -4.96
CA VAL A 535 1.19 9.95 -3.75
C VAL A 535 2.14 10.24 -2.57
N SER A 536 1.64 11.04 -1.64
CA SER A 536 2.36 11.47 -0.44
C SER A 536 1.52 11.17 0.79
N ALA A 537 2.14 10.64 1.84
CA ALA A 537 1.48 10.39 3.10
C ALA A 537 2.41 10.71 4.27
N LYS A 538 1.85 11.14 5.39
CA LYS A 538 2.56 11.30 6.65
C LYS A 538 1.71 10.74 7.77
N VAL A 539 2.29 9.92 8.63
CA VAL A 539 1.63 9.37 9.82
C VAL A 539 2.52 9.63 11.03
N SER A 540 1.95 10.04 12.16
CA SER A 540 2.70 10.32 13.39
C SER A 540 2.31 9.38 14.53
N ASP A 541 3.31 9.06 15.36
CA ASP A 541 3.19 8.25 16.59
C ASP A 541 2.56 6.86 16.37
N VAL A 542 3.13 6.10 15.43
CA VAL A 542 2.65 4.77 15.04
C VAL A 542 3.10 3.72 16.06
N ASP A 543 2.17 3.22 16.88
CA ASP A 543 2.39 2.16 17.87
C ASP A 543 1.37 0.99 17.76
N GLY A 544 0.42 1.09 16.82
CA GLY A 544 -0.63 0.11 16.59
C GLY A 544 -1.71 0.03 17.70
N ARG A 545 -1.71 0.95 18.66
CA ARG A 545 -2.64 0.95 19.81
C ARG A 545 -3.27 2.32 20.06
N SER A 546 -2.54 3.40 19.86
CA SER A 546 -2.96 4.77 20.10
C SER A 546 -3.57 5.41 18.85
N PRO A 547 -4.38 6.47 18.99
CA PRO A 547 -4.86 7.25 17.86
C PRO A 547 -3.69 7.91 17.10
N MET A 548 -3.54 7.58 15.81
CA MET A 548 -2.48 8.06 14.94
C MET A 548 -3.01 9.12 13.98
N LYS A 549 -2.36 10.27 13.92
CA LYS A 549 -2.70 11.31 12.94
C LYS A 549 -2.09 11.00 11.59
N PHE A 550 -2.84 11.22 10.52
CA PHE A 550 -2.33 11.04 9.17
C PHE A 550 -2.77 12.17 8.22
N ASP A 551 -1.89 12.46 7.26
CA ASP A 551 -2.15 13.30 6.10
C ASP A 551 -1.84 12.50 4.84
N LEU A 552 -2.67 12.63 3.81
CA LEU A 552 -2.56 11.95 2.51
C LEU A 552 -2.83 12.96 1.40
N GLY A 553 -1.96 13.00 0.40
CA GLY A 553 -2.10 13.81 -0.81
C GLY A 553 -1.87 12.95 -2.05
N ILE A 554 -2.76 13.06 -3.03
CA ILE A 554 -2.71 12.29 -4.27
C ILE A 554 -3.01 13.23 -5.44
N LYS A 555 -2.17 13.23 -6.47
CA LYS A 555 -2.44 13.88 -7.75
C LYS A 555 -2.92 12.84 -8.75
N VAL A 556 -4.07 13.04 -9.37
CA VAL A 556 -4.58 12.12 -10.39
C VAL A 556 -4.10 12.60 -11.75
N ARG A 557 -3.42 11.75 -12.52
CA ARG A 557 -2.84 12.11 -13.82
C ARG A 557 -3.89 12.56 -14.82
N GLU A 558 -5.03 11.86 -14.84
CA GLU A 558 -6.17 12.14 -15.69
C GLU A 558 -6.87 13.46 -15.31
N GLY A 559 -6.65 13.98 -14.11
CA GLY A 559 -7.19 15.26 -13.65
C GLY A 559 -7.69 15.20 -12.21
N GLY A 560 -7.31 16.21 -11.42
CA GLY A 560 -7.78 16.41 -10.05
C GLY A 560 -6.76 16.12 -8.95
N ARG A 561 -7.13 16.47 -7.72
CA ARG A 561 -6.32 16.24 -6.51
C ARG A 561 -7.20 15.73 -5.38
N ILE A 562 -6.69 14.74 -4.64
CA ILE A 562 -7.33 14.18 -3.46
C ILE A 562 -6.43 14.49 -2.26
N THR A 563 -7.00 15.05 -1.20
CA THR A 563 -6.32 15.23 0.07
C THR A 563 -7.18 14.72 1.21
N CYS A 564 -6.59 13.93 2.10
CA CYS A 564 -7.24 13.42 3.30
C CYS A 564 -6.40 13.75 4.53
N SER A 565 -7.02 14.22 5.60
CA SER A 565 -6.33 14.49 6.87
C SER A 565 -7.21 14.02 8.03
N GLY A 566 -6.69 13.22 8.94
CA GLY A 566 -7.52 12.59 9.97
C GLY A 566 -6.76 11.87 11.06
N THR A 567 -7.51 11.08 11.83
CA THR A 567 -7.01 10.23 12.90
C THR A 567 -7.50 8.80 12.68
N ALA A 568 -6.61 7.82 12.77
CA ALA A 568 -6.94 6.40 12.79
C ALA A 568 -6.67 5.85 14.19
N ASP A 569 -7.65 5.20 14.80
CA ASP A 569 -7.54 4.54 16.10
C ASP A 569 -7.60 3.02 15.92
N PRO A 570 -6.46 2.31 15.98
CA PRO A 570 -6.40 0.86 15.84
C PRO A 570 -7.16 0.12 16.95
N SER A 571 -7.11 0.61 18.20
CA SER A 571 -7.75 -0.05 19.35
C SER A 571 -9.28 0.02 19.26
N ALA A 572 -9.81 1.17 18.81
CA ALA A 572 -11.23 1.34 18.57
C ALA A 572 -11.70 0.82 17.19
N GLN A 573 -10.77 0.36 16.33
CA GLN A 573 -11.03 -0.01 14.93
C GLN A 573 -11.84 1.07 14.20
N SER A 574 -11.38 2.31 14.30
CA SER A 574 -12.10 3.47 13.76
C SER A 574 -11.18 4.45 13.05
N VAL A 575 -11.73 5.19 12.10
CA VAL A 575 -11.04 6.21 11.31
C VAL A 575 -11.97 7.40 11.15
N GLU A 576 -11.48 8.60 11.45
CA GLU A 576 -12.17 9.85 11.18
C GLU A 576 -11.27 10.74 10.33
N THR A 577 -11.74 11.17 9.17
CA THR A 577 -10.92 11.91 8.21
C THR A 577 -11.70 12.98 7.48
N LYS A 578 -11.06 14.13 7.27
CA LYS A 578 -11.54 15.17 6.34
C LYS A 578 -11.06 14.80 4.95
N VAL A 579 -12.00 14.68 4.01
CA VAL A 579 -11.72 14.34 2.61
C VAL A 579 -12.02 15.55 1.76
N GLN A 580 -11.08 15.90 0.88
CA GLN A 580 -11.28 16.89 -0.17
C GLN A 580 -10.83 16.30 -1.51
N VAL A 581 -11.75 16.29 -2.47
CA VAL A 581 -11.47 15.98 -3.87
C VAL A 581 -11.74 17.25 -4.66
N SER A 582 -10.78 17.66 -5.48
CA SER A 582 -10.88 18.87 -6.31
C SER A 582 -10.74 18.50 -7.78
N GLU A 583 -11.74 18.87 -8.58
CA GLU A 583 -11.76 18.76 -10.04
C GLU A 583 -11.34 17.38 -10.59
N LEU A 584 -11.80 16.29 -9.98
CA LEU A 584 -11.56 14.93 -10.47
C LEU A 584 -12.26 14.71 -11.81
N ASP A 585 -11.51 14.35 -12.86
CA ASP A 585 -12.08 14.03 -14.16
C ASP A 585 -12.85 12.70 -14.09
N LEU A 586 -14.12 12.71 -14.52
CA LEU A 586 -14.99 11.54 -14.50
C LEU A 586 -14.89 10.66 -15.76
N THR A 587 -14.29 11.15 -16.85
CA THR A 587 -14.17 10.40 -18.12
C THR A 587 -13.43 9.06 -18.02
N PRO A 588 -12.42 8.85 -17.15
CA PRO A 588 -11.75 7.55 -17.02
C PRO A 588 -12.68 6.43 -16.52
N PHE A 589 -13.80 6.76 -15.89
CA PHE A 589 -14.77 5.80 -15.33
C PHE A 589 -15.80 5.29 -16.35
N GLN A 590 -15.68 5.64 -17.64
CA GLN A 590 -16.54 5.14 -18.71
C GLN A 590 -16.80 3.61 -18.69
N PRO A 591 -15.81 2.73 -18.43
CA PRO A 591 -16.05 1.27 -18.41
C PRO A 591 -17.07 0.82 -17.37
N TYR A 592 -17.26 1.58 -16.29
CA TYR A 592 -18.28 1.28 -15.29
C TYR A 592 -19.67 1.68 -15.77
N ILE A 593 -19.76 2.74 -16.57
CA ILE A 593 -21.01 3.22 -17.19
C ILE A 593 -21.45 2.26 -18.30
N ASP A 594 -20.49 1.74 -19.08
CA ASP A 594 -20.76 0.81 -20.20
C ASP A 594 -21.52 -0.45 -19.77
N LYS A 595 -21.42 -0.85 -18.49
CA LYS A 595 -22.19 -1.99 -17.95
C LYS A 595 -23.68 -1.69 -17.81
N ALA A 596 -24.04 -0.45 -17.50
CA ALA A 596 -25.41 -0.06 -17.19
C ALA A 596 -26.11 0.70 -18.33
N ALA A 597 -25.36 1.41 -19.19
CA ALA A 597 -25.92 2.24 -20.23
C ALA A 597 -25.05 2.32 -21.49
N ALA A 598 -25.68 2.47 -22.66
CA ALA A 598 -25.06 2.77 -23.94
C ALA A 598 -24.91 4.29 -24.14
N VAL A 599 -24.10 4.93 -23.28
CA VAL A 599 -23.75 6.36 -23.35
C VAL A 599 -22.26 6.57 -23.36
N ILE A 600 -21.82 7.74 -23.82
CA ILE A 600 -20.43 8.21 -23.72
C ILE A 600 -20.38 9.46 -22.83
N LEU A 601 -19.60 9.39 -21.76
CA LEU A 601 -19.25 10.51 -20.90
C LEU A 601 -18.11 11.32 -21.56
N LYS A 602 -18.46 12.46 -22.15
CA LYS A 602 -17.51 13.33 -22.86
C LYS A 602 -16.73 14.25 -21.91
N SER A 603 -17.34 14.67 -20.81
CA SER A 603 -16.72 15.52 -19.80
C SER A 603 -17.49 15.48 -18.48
N GLY A 604 -16.80 15.74 -17.38
CA GLY A 604 -17.38 15.96 -16.05
C GLY A 604 -16.29 16.11 -15.00
N LEU A 605 -16.38 17.16 -14.17
CA LEU A 605 -15.44 17.40 -13.08
C LEU A 605 -16.16 17.26 -11.74
N PHE A 606 -15.67 16.35 -10.89
CA PHE A 606 -16.23 16.10 -9.57
C PHE A 606 -15.36 16.72 -8.48
N SER A 607 -15.99 17.46 -7.58
CA SER A 607 -15.37 17.98 -6.36
C SER A 607 -16.23 17.63 -5.15
N THR A 608 -15.60 17.36 -4.02
CA THR A 608 -16.30 17.06 -2.76
C THR A 608 -15.45 17.52 -1.58
N GLN A 609 -16.09 18.00 -0.52
CA GLN A 609 -15.42 18.35 0.72
C GLN A 609 -16.31 17.95 1.90
N GLY A 610 -15.78 17.14 2.81
CA GLY A 610 -16.56 16.61 3.93
C GLY A 610 -15.74 15.80 4.91
N THR A 611 -16.43 15.20 5.87
CA THR A 611 -15.86 14.24 6.83
C THR A 611 -16.33 12.84 6.50
N LEU A 612 -15.40 11.89 6.52
CA LEU A 612 -15.64 10.45 6.42
C LEU A 612 -15.30 9.84 7.79
N SER A 613 -16.27 9.16 8.39
CA SER A 613 -16.09 8.37 9.61
C SER A 613 -16.38 6.91 9.33
N HIS A 614 -15.44 6.03 9.68
CA HIS A 614 -15.59 4.59 9.64
C HIS A 614 -15.35 4.02 11.04
N GLY A 615 -16.15 3.06 11.46
CA GLY A 615 -15.89 2.36 12.71
C GLY A 615 -16.57 1.01 12.75
N ILE A 616 -15.91 0.05 13.38
CA ILE A 616 -16.43 -1.29 13.61
C ILE A 616 -16.90 -1.37 15.07
N LYS A 617 -18.21 -1.55 15.28
CA LYS A 617 -18.80 -1.77 16.62
C LYS A 617 -19.48 -3.14 16.65
N ALA A 618 -19.96 -3.58 17.82
CA ALA A 618 -20.69 -4.84 17.95
C ALA A 618 -21.90 -4.98 17.01
N ALA A 619 -22.47 -3.87 16.54
CA ALA A 619 -23.57 -3.83 15.58
C ALA A 619 -23.15 -3.94 14.09
N GLY A 620 -21.86 -4.09 13.80
CA GLY A 620 -21.30 -4.14 12.44
C GLY A 620 -20.41 -2.94 12.09
N ALA A 621 -19.80 -3.00 10.90
CA ALA A 621 -19.07 -1.88 10.32
C ALA A 621 -20.05 -0.79 9.89
N ARG A 622 -19.75 0.47 10.19
CA ARG A 622 -20.55 1.62 9.76
C ARG A 622 -19.65 2.66 9.13
N THR A 623 -19.94 3.03 7.88
CA THR A 623 -19.25 4.11 7.17
C THR A 623 -20.22 5.25 6.92
N VAL A 624 -19.84 6.47 7.28
CA VAL A 624 -20.64 7.68 7.07
C VAL A 624 -19.77 8.76 6.47
N TYR A 625 -20.18 9.31 5.33
CA TYR A 625 -19.64 10.54 4.76
C TYR A 625 -20.65 11.67 4.94
N GLN A 626 -20.19 12.84 5.38
CA GLN A 626 -20.98 14.06 5.52
C GLN A 626 -20.23 15.26 4.94
N GLY A 627 -20.80 15.94 3.96
CA GLY A 627 -20.16 17.09 3.32
C GLY A 627 -20.98 17.66 2.19
N GLY A 628 -20.35 18.39 1.29
CA GLY A 628 -20.94 18.84 0.03
C GLY A 628 -20.32 18.17 -1.18
N PHE A 629 -20.97 18.27 -2.34
CA PHE A 629 -20.43 17.85 -3.63
C PHE A 629 -20.72 18.90 -4.72
N ASN A 630 -19.91 18.89 -5.77
CA ASN A 630 -20.10 19.68 -6.98
C ASN A 630 -19.71 18.84 -8.21
N VAL A 631 -20.55 18.85 -9.25
CA VAL A 631 -20.28 18.23 -10.55
C VAL A 631 -20.41 19.31 -11.62
N GLU A 632 -19.30 19.67 -12.27
CA GLU A 632 -19.24 20.74 -13.26
C GLU A 632 -19.01 20.20 -14.68
N LYS A 633 -19.51 20.94 -15.67
CA LYS A 633 -19.30 20.69 -17.10
C LYS A 633 -19.64 19.26 -17.52
N LEU A 634 -20.70 18.67 -16.97
CA LEU A 634 -21.10 17.32 -17.38
C LEU A 634 -21.66 17.35 -18.80
N ARG A 635 -21.17 16.46 -19.66
CA ARG A 635 -21.74 16.19 -20.98
C ARG A 635 -21.73 14.70 -21.26
N VAL A 636 -22.92 14.15 -21.50
CA VAL A 636 -23.16 12.75 -21.85
C VAL A 636 -23.84 12.71 -23.22
N THR A 637 -23.35 11.85 -24.11
CA THR A 637 -23.91 11.65 -25.47
C THR A 637 -24.34 10.19 -25.64
N GLU A 638 -25.22 9.93 -26.61
CA GLU A 638 -25.53 8.56 -27.01
C GLU A 638 -24.33 7.90 -27.71
N THR A 639 -24.19 6.57 -27.60
CA THR A 639 -23.15 5.84 -28.32
C THR A 639 -23.37 5.94 -29.83
N GLY A 640 -22.41 6.50 -30.55
CA GLY A 640 -22.49 6.72 -32.01
C GLY A 640 -23.03 8.09 -32.44
N GLY A 641 -23.44 8.94 -31.50
CA GLY A 641 -23.83 10.33 -31.73
C GLY A 641 -22.84 11.34 -31.11
N ASP A 642 -22.90 12.61 -31.55
CA ASP A 642 -22.12 13.72 -30.96
C ASP A 642 -23.01 14.75 -30.22
N GLU A 643 -24.34 14.60 -30.33
CA GLU A 643 -25.29 15.47 -29.66
C GLU A 643 -25.41 15.12 -28.17
N THR A 644 -25.57 16.16 -27.35
CA THR A 644 -25.74 16.03 -25.90
C THR A 644 -27.08 15.39 -25.59
N LEU A 645 -27.05 14.19 -24.99
CA LEU A 645 -28.23 13.52 -24.44
C LEU A 645 -28.63 14.18 -23.12
N VAL A 646 -27.66 14.32 -22.21
CA VAL A 646 -27.80 14.98 -20.91
C VAL A 646 -26.53 15.76 -20.61
N GLY A 647 -26.66 16.98 -20.08
CA GLY A 647 -25.54 17.77 -19.62
C GLY A 647 -25.96 18.91 -18.70
N TRP A 648 -25.00 19.53 -18.03
CA TRP A 648 -25.22 20.71 -17.20
C TRP A 648 -23.93 21.48 -16.97
N LYS A 649 -24.07 22.78 -16.61
CA LYS A 649 -22.93 23.59 -16.20
C LYS A 649 -22.43 23.21 -14.80
N SER A 650 -23.33 23.09 -13.83
CA SER A 650 -22.99 22.68 -12.46
C SER A 650 -24.18 22.04 -11.74
N VAL A 651 -23.91 21.00 -10.97
CA VAL A 651 -24.81 20.44 -9.94
C VAL A 651 -24.07 20.44 -8.62
N MET A 652 -24.59 21.16 -7.62
CA MET A 652 -23.95 21.21 -6.30
C MET A 652 -24.94 21.02 -5.16
N SER A 653 -24.47 20.47 -4.06
CA SER A 653 -25.16 20.47 -2.76
C SER A 653 -24.15 20.72 -1.65
N GLU A 654 -24.51 21.53 -0.67
CA GLU A 654 -23.72 21.72 0.56
C GLU A 654 -23.90 20.58 1.57
N GLN A 655 -24.91 19.74 1.35
CA GLN A 655 -25.31 18.67 2.26
C GLN A 655 -25.53 17.36 1.50
N LEU A 656 -24.65 16.41 1.75
CA LEU A 656 -24.67 15.04 1.31
C LEU A 656 -24.27 14.18 2.50
N LYS A 657 -25.16 13.30 2.91
CA LYS A 657 -24.90 12.24 3.87
C LYS A 657 -25.01 10.90 3.16
N LEU A 658 -23.88 10.24 2.96
CA LEU A 658 -23.82 8.87 2.47
C LEU A 658 -23.55 7.96 3.67
N GLN A 659 -24.38 6.95 3.86
CA GLN A 659 -24.20 5.95 4.90
C GLN A 659 -24.19 4.56 4.25
N LEU A 660 -23.20 3.74 4.63
CA LEU A 660 -23.11 2.33 4.26
C LEU A 660 -23.30 1.50 5.53
N GLU A 661 -24.13 0.47 5.42
CA GLU A 661 -24.53 -0.45 6.51
C GLU A 661 -25.17 0.25 7.74
N PRO A 662 -26.49 0.53 7.72
CA PRO A 662 -27.43 0.33 6.62
C PRO A 662 -27.23 1.36 5.51
N ASN A 663 -27.42 0.92 4.27
CA ASN A 663 -27.24 1.72 3.08
C ASN A 663 -28.27 2.85 3.00
N GLY A 664 -27.82 4.06 2.67
CA GLY A 664 -28.71 5.19 2.41
C GLY A 664 -27.97 6.47 2.00
N ILE A 665 -28.62 7.28 1.16
CA ILE A 665 -28.13 8.61 0.77
C ILE A 665 -29.19 9.68 1.07
N ASP A 666 -28.77 10.74 1.75
CA ASP A 666 -29.59 11.92 2.03
C ASP A 666 -28.88 13.17 1.49
N VAL A 667 -29.55 13.86 0.58
CA VAL A 667 -29.04 15.07 -0.05
C VAL A 667 -29.94 16.23 0.34
N GLY A 668 -29.35 17.35 0.75
CA GLY A 668 -30.07 18.58 1.05
C GLY A 668 -30.52 19.30 -0.22
N ASP A 669 -30.20 20.59 -0.29
CA ASP A 669 -30.61 21.45 -1.40
C ASP A 669 -29.59 21.32 -2.55
N VAL A 670 -30.05 20.81 -3.68
CA VAL A 670 -29.29 20.66 -4.91
C VAL A 670 -29.54 21.84 -5.83
N ARG A 671 -28.49 22.56 -6.22
CA ARG A 671 -28.55 23.63 -7.23
C ARG A 671 -28.08 23.10 -8.58
N LEU A 672 -28.99 23.02 -9.55
CA LEU A 672 -28.75 22.59 -10.93
C LEU A 672 -28.77 23.80 -11.86
N SER A 673 -27.60 24.13 -12.42
CA SER A 673 -27.42 25.28 -13.32
C SER A 673 -27.25 24.85 -14.76
N GLN A 674 -28.03 25.48 -15.63
CA GLN A 674 -28.06 25.27 -17.08
C GLN A 674 -28.11 23.79 -17.48
N PRO A 675 -29.08 23.00 -16.97
CA PRO A 675 -29.28 21.65 -17.49
C PRO A 675 -29.65 21.70 -18.97
N SER A 676 -29.12 20.76 -19.74
CA SER A 676 -29.45 20.52 -21.13
C SER A 676 -29.85 19.06 -21.30
N GLY A 677 -30.94 18.79 -22.00
CA GLY A 677 -31.34 17.42 -22.32
C GLY A 677 -32.05 17.33 -23.65
N LYS A 678 -32.04 16.14 -24.24
CA LYS A 678 -32.75 15.84 -25.48
C LYS A 678 -33.72 14.67 -25.29
N ILE A 679 -34.97 14.88 -25.66
CA ILE A 679 -36.02 13.86 -25.64
C ILE A 679 -36.51 13.66 -27.06
N ILE A 680 -36.39 12.43 -27.57
CA ILE A 680 -36.77 12.07 -28.93
C ILE A 680 -37.75 10.92 -28.86
N ILE A 681 -38.90 11.08 -29.51
CA ILE A 681 -39.77 9.97 -29.91
C ILE A 681 -39.25 9.48 -31.26
N GLU A 682 -38.78 8.24 -31.30
CA GLU A 682 -38.20 7.62 -32.48
C GLU A 682 -39.28 7.22 -33.50
N LYS A 683 -38.86 6.82 -34.71
CA LYS A 683 -39.78 6.36 -35.77
C LYS A 683 -40.66 5.17 -35.34
N ASP A 684 -40.16 4.33 -34.44
CA ASP A 684 -40.85 3.18 -33.85
C ASP A 684 -41.68 3.56 -32.61
N THR A 685 -41.88 4.86 -32.35
CA THR A 685 -42.58 5.43 -31.19
C THR A 685 -41.91 5.19 -29.83
N THR A 686 -40.71 4.59 -29.82
CA THR A 686 -39.93 4.44 -28.58
C THR A 686 -39.23 5.74 -28.20
N LEU A 687 -38.93 5.93 -26.92
CA LEU A 687 -38.14 7.06 -26.44
C LEU A 687 -36.65 6.74 -26.56
N ASN A 688 -35.83 7.70 -27.02
CA ASN A 688 -34.38 7.53 -27.09
C ASN A 688 -33.78 7.15 -25.72
N LEU A 689 -34.26 7.73 -24.61
CA LEU A 689 -33.80 7.40 -23.25
C LEU A 689 -34.02 5.92 -22.88
N ALA A 690 -35.04 5.26 -23.42
CA ALA A 690 -35.32 3.84 -23.13
C ALA A 690 -34.33 2.90 -23.83
N LYS A 691 -33.76 3.31 -24.96
CA LYS A 691 -32.74 2.54 -25.71
C LYS A 691 -31.35 2.63 -25.08
N VAL A 692 -31.13 3.64 -24.24
CA VAL A 692 -29.82 3.94 -23.66
C VAL A 692 -29.53 3.10 -22.42
N ILE A 693 -30.54 2.77 -21.61
CA ILE A 693 -30.34 1.93 -20.42
C ILE A 693 -30.27 0.47 -20.87
N LYS A 694 -29.21 -0.24 -20.47
CA LYS A 694 -29.10 -1.68 -20.71
C LYS A 694 -29.98 -2.38 -19.69
N THR A 695 -31.17 -2.80 -20.10
CA THR A 695 -31.97 -3.73 -19.31
C THR A 695 -31.30 -5.09 -19.40
N ASP A 696 -30.98 -5.72 -18.26
CA ASP A 696 -30.56 -7.11 -18.26
C ASP A 696 -31.57 -7.92 -19.07
N ALA A 697 -31.07 -8.66 -20.06
CA ALA A 697 -31.88 -9.49 -20.94
C ALA A 697 -32.86 -10.31 -20.10
N GLU A 698 -34.11 -10.44 -20.58
CA GLU A 698 -35.13 -11.27 -19.95
C GLU A 698 -34.49 -12.54 -19.40
N PRO A 699 -34.70 -12.88 -18.12
CA PRO A 699 -34.27 -14.17 -17.63
C PRO A 699 -34.97 -15.18 -18.53
N LYS A 700 -34.19 -15.93 -19.31
CA LYS A 700 -34.67 -17.16 -19.94
C LYS A 700 -35.41 -17.90 -18.84
N ARG A 701 -36.72 -18.01 -19.00
CA ARG A 701 -37.65 -18.57 -18.03
C ARG A 701 -37.42 -20.08 -17.97
N GLU A 702 -36.29 -20.48 -17.38
CA GLU A 702 -36.11 -21.80 -16.81
C GLU A 702 -36.62 -21.74 -15.39
N GLU A 703 -37.62 -22.58 -15.10
CA GLU A 703 -38.17 -22.80 -13.78
C GLU A 703 -37.10 -23.33 -12.83
N VAL A 704 -36.36 -22.42 -12.20
CA VAL A 704 -35.65 -22.73 -10.96
C VAL A 704 -36.30 -21.89 -9.87
N ARG A 705 -37.02 -22.58 -8.96
CA ARG A 705 -37.39 -22.04 -7.64
C ARG A 705 -36.11 -21.76 -6.87
N MET A 706 -35.46 -20.64 -7.15
CA MET A 706 -34.49 -20.03 -6.26
C MET A 706 -35.21 -18.96 -5.45
N THR A 707 -35.00 -19.01 -4.14
CA THR A 707 -35.38 -17.98 -3.18
C THR A 707 -35.08 -16.60 -3.77
N ALA A 708 -36.14 -15.86 -4.09
CA ALA A 708 -36.02 -14.46 -4.46
C ALA A 708 -35.39 -13.73 -3.27
N SER A 709 -34.08 -13.50 -3.34
CA SER A 709 -33.44 -12.47 -2.55
C SER A 709 -34.05 -11.16 -3.04
N THR A 710 -35.04 -10.65 -2.30
CA THR A 710 -35.56 -9.31 -2.46
C THR A 710 -34.44 -8.35 -2.14
N ALA A 711 -33.59 -8.04 -3.13
CA ALA A 711 -32.59 -7.00 -3.02
C ALA A 711 -33.33 -5.70 -2.65
N VAL A 712 -33.17 -5.28 -1.39
CA VAL A 712 -33.79 -4.06 -0.88
C VAL A 712 -33.19 -2.89 -1.68
N PRO A 713 -34.00 -2.10 -2.39
CA PRO A 713 -33.49 -0.98 -3.19
C PRO A 713 -32.68 -0.02 -2.32
N PHE A 714 -31.57 0.51 -2.84
CA PHE A 714 -30.73 1.47 -2.13
C PHE A 714 -31.55 2.72 -1.75
N PRO A 715 -31.79 3.00 -0.46
CA PRO A 715 -32.64 4.12 -0.04
C PRO A 715 -32.03 5.48 -0.37
N TYR A 716 -32.83 6.40 -0.93
CA TYR A 716 -32.37 7.77 -1.22
C TYR A 716 -33.42 8.83 -0.89
N ARG A 717 -32.96 10.02 -0.48
CA ARG A 717 -33.78 11.23 -0.32
C ARG A 717 -33.02 12.45 -0.83
N VAL A 718 -33.68 13.29 -1.62
CA VAL A 718 -33.21 14.62 -2.02
C VAL A 718 -34.25 15.64 -1.58
N ARG A 719 -33.86 16.54 -0.66
CA ARG A 719 -34.78 17.49 -0.05
C ARG A 719 -35.37 18.44 -1.08
N ARG A 720 -34.52 19.09 -1.87
CA ARG A 720 -34.94 20.06 -2.89
C ARG A 720 -33.93 20.15 -4.03
N VAL A 721 -34.41 20.30 -5.25
CA VAL A 721 -33.63 20.61 -6.45
C VAL A 721 -34.08 21.97 -6.96
N LEU A 722 -33.16 22.91 -7.11
CA LEU A 722 -33.35 24.26 -7.65
C LEU A 722 -32.77 24.30 -9.06
N ILE A 723 -33.60 24.57 -10.05
CA ILE A 723 -33.22 24.58 -11.47
C ILE A 723 -33.12 26.03 -11.96
N SER A 724 -32.05 26.35 -12.68
CA SER A 724 -31.86 27.67 -13.29
C SER A 724 -31.34 27.57 -14.73
N GLY A 725 -31.98 28.29 -15.66
CA GLY A 725 -31.51 28.47 -17.04
C GLY A 725 -31.43 27.17 -17.86
N GLY A 726 -32.33 26.22 -17.63
CA GLY A 726 -32.34 24.94 -18.33
C GLY A 726 -32.86 25.01 -19.77
N ARG A 727 -32.46 24.02 -20.57
CA ARG A 727 -32.86 23.82 -21.96
C ARG A 727 -33.22 22.36 -22.20
N VAL A 728 -34.35 22.11 -22.86
CA VAL A 728 -34.76 20.78 -23.29
C VAL A 728 -35.15 20.87 -24.76
N ASP A 729 -34.50 20.08 -25.59
CA ASP A 729 -34.86 19.92 -27.00
C ASP A 729 -35.76 18.68 -27.12
N PHE A 730 -36.96 18.86 -27.68
CA PHE A 730 -37.92 17.79 -27.92
C PHE A 730 -38.09 17.56 -29.41
N ALA A 731 -38.08 16.29 -29.83
CA ALA A 731 -38.35 15.92 -31.22
C ALA A 731 -39.27 14.69 -31.29
N ASP A 732 -40.13 14.66 -32.31
CA ASP A 732 -40.96 13.49 -32.64
C ASP A 732 -40.70 13.09 -34.09
N LEU A 733 -39.99 11.99 -34.26
CA LEU A 733 -39.58 11.40 -35.52
C LEU A 733 -40.59 10.35 -36.03
N SER A 734 -41.63 10.03 -35.25
CA SER A 734 -42.70 9.08 -35.62
C SER A 734 -43.71 9.64 -36.62
N LEU A 735 -43.58 10.92 -36.96
CA LEU A 735 -44.44 11.63 -37.90
C LEU A 735 -43.85 11.63 -39.31
N PRO A 736 -44.69 11.67 -40.38
CA PRO A 736 -44.22 11.77 -41.76
C PRO A 736 -43.29 12.97 -42.01
N ILE A 737 -43.54 14.07 -41.31
CA ILE A 737 -42.68 15.25 -41.25
C ILE A 737 -42.17 15.33 -39.80
N PRO A 738 -40.86 15.27 -39.52
CA PRO A 738 -40.37 15.34 -38.15
C PRO A 738 -40.77 16.64 -37.43
N PHE A 739 -41.22 16.52 -36.18
CA PHE A 739 -41.49 17.66 -35.32
C PHE A 739 -40.29 17.94 -34.41
N GLY A 740 -40.03 19.22 -34.14
CA GLY A 740 -38.99 19.65 -33.20
C GLY A 740 -39.37 20.99 -32.56
N THR A 741 -39.17 21.10 -31.25
CA THR A 741 -39.38 22.32 -30.47
C THR A 741 -38.36 22.39 -29.33
N ARG A 742 -38.15 23.60 -28.80
CA ARG A 742 -37.23 23.83 -27.68
C ARG A 742 -37.95 24.48 -26.51
N VAL A 743 -37.72 23.93 -25.32
CA VAL A 743 -37.99 24.61 -24.06
C VAL A 743 -36.69 25.23 -23.55
N HIS A 744 -36.67 26.52 -23.23
CA HIS A 744 -35.51 27.21 -22.68
C HIS A 744 -35.86 28.16 -21.54
N ASP A 745 -34.84 28.72 -20.89
CA ASP A 745 -34.97 29.50 -19.66
C ASP A 745 -35.75 28.76 -18.57
N LEU A 746 -35.62 27.43 -18.54
CA LEU A 746 -36.29 26.58 -17.58
C LEU A 746 -35.76 26.89 -16.19
N LYS A 747 -36.65 27.30 -15.29
CA LYS A 747 -36.37 27.60 -13.89
C LYS A 747 -37.44 26.99 -13.01
N GLY A 748 -37.13 26.75 -11.76
CA GLY A 748 -38.10 26.25 -10.79
C GLY A 748 -37.47 25.29 -9.80
N SER A 749 -38.30 24.44 -9.19
CA SER A 749 -37.82 23.54 -8.16
C SER A 749 -38.67 22.29 -7.98
N LEU A 750 -38.01 21.26 -7.47
CA LEU A 750 -38.61 19.99 -7.07
C LEU A 750 -38.26 19.76 -5.60
N ALA A 751 -39.21 19.42 -4.74
CA ALA A 751 -38.97 19.17 -3.32
C ALA A 751 -39.53 17.83 -2.87
N GLY A 752 -38.80 17.06 -2.05
CA GLY A 752 -39.26 15.78 -1.49
C GLY A 752 -39.06 14.56 -2.39
N ILE A 753 -37.98 14.51 -3.19
CA ILE A 753 -37.63 13.34 -4.00
C ILE A 753 -37.16 12.22 -3.07
N SER A 754 -37.73 11.03 -3.18
CA SER A 754 -37.46 9.93 -2.24
C SER A 754 -37.70 8.57 -2.89
N SER A 755 -37.00 7.54 -2.39
CA SER A 755 -37.26 6.14 -2.73
C SER A 755 -38.41 5.51 -1.92
N THR A 756 -38.96 6.24 -0.94
CA THR A 756 -40.05 5.73 -0.09
C THR A 756 -41.37 5.61 -0.85
N ARG A 757 -42.10 4.50 -0.68
CA ARG A 757 -43.39 4.23 -1.37
C ARG A 757 -44.46 5.30 -1.18
N ASN A 758 -44.41 6.08 -0.09
CA ASN A 758 -45.38 7.13 0.21
C ASN A 758 -44.81 8.54 0.00
N GLY A 759 -43.62 8.66 -0.58
CA GLY A 759 -43.01 9.96 -0.87
C GLY A 759 -43.83 10.73 -1.90
N ARG A 760 -44.11 12.00 -1.62
CA ARG A 760 -44.74 12.94 -2.56
C ARG A 760 -43.79 14.09 -2.81
N ALA A 761 -43.17 14.08 -3.98
CA ALA A 761 -42.35 15.17 -4.45
C ALA A 761 -43.23 16.27 -5.04
N GLN A 762 -43.07 17.51 -4.61
CA GLN A 762 -43.70 18.67 -5.22
C GLN A 762 -42.85 19.19 -6.37
N VAL A 763 -43.47 19.54 -7.48
CA VAL A 763 -42.80 20.11 -8.66
C VAL A 763 -43.42 21.45 -8.99
N LYS A 764 -42.56 22.44 -9.27
CA LYS A 764 -42.95 23.72 -9.82
C LYS A 764 -41.89 24.18 -10.82
N LEU A 765 -42.23 24.22 -12.10
CA LEU A 765 -41.31 24.61 -13.18
C LEU A 765 -41.95 25.64 -14.08
N ASP A 766 -41.16 26.59 -14.55
CA ASP A 766 -41.52 27.63 -15.50
C ASP A 766 -40.47 27.65 -16.63
N GLY A 767 -40.90 27.74 -17.87
CA GLY A 767 -40.02 27.79 -19.04
C GLY A 767 -40.65 28.52 -20.22
N ARG A 768 -39.84 28.82 -21.22
CA ARG A 768 -40.27 29.39 -22.51
C ARG A 768 -40.27 28.29 -23.57
N VAL A 769 -41.25 28.32 -24.44
CA VAL A 769 -41.38 27.40 -25.59
C VAL A 769 -41.17 28.22 -26.85
N ASP A 770 -40.11 27.89 -27.58
CA ASP A 770 -39.64 28.68 -28.73
C ASP A 770 -39.58 30.20 -28.39
N ASP A 771 -39.85 31.09 -29.34
CA ASP A 771 -39.59 32.52 -29.15
C ASP A 771 -40.56 33.21 -28.17
N TYR A 772 -41.84 32.83 -28.13
CA TYR A 772 -42.90 33.57 -27.42
C TYR A 772 -43.85 32.72 -26.56
N GLY A 773 -43.77 31.39 -26.64
CA GLY A 773 -44.59 30.49 -25.84
C GLY A 773 -44.09 30.38 -24.41
N THR A 774 -44.97 30.03 -23.48
CA THR A 774 -44.60 29.71 -22.10
C THR A 774 -45.13 28.34 -21.70
N ALA A 775 -44.36 27.62 -20.90
CA ALA A 775 -44.75 26.36 -20.28
C ALA A 775 -44.61 26.48 -18.77
N LYS A 776 -45.59 25.98 -18.03
CA LYS A 776 -45.55 25.85 -16.58
C LYS A 776 -45.96 24.45 -16.16
N VAL A 777 -45.32 23.94 -15.12
CA VAL A 777 -45.65 22.66 -14.49
C VAL A 777 -45.82 22.93 -13.00
N ASP A 778 -46.92 22.47 -12.41
CA ASP A 778 -47.16 22.55 -10.97
C ASP A 778 -47.89 21.29 -10.51
N GLY A 779 -47.47 20.71 -9.39
CA GLY A 779 -48.15 19.54 -8.85
C GLY A 779 -47.31 18.71 -7.87
N GLU A 780 -47.73 17.48 -7.67
CA GLU A 780 -47.05 16.50 -6.83
C GLU A 780 -47.03 15.11 -7.47
N LEU A 781 -45.96 14.35 -7.27
CA LEU A 781 -45.83 12.98 -7.76
C LEU A 781 -44.99 12.12 -6.84
N ASN A 782 -45.15 10.80 -6.91
CA ASN A 782 -44.20 9.87 -6.34
C ASN A 782 -43.06 9.61 -7.35
N THR A 783 -41.82 9.85 -6.95
CA THR A 783 -40.65 9.77 -7.84
C THR A 783 -40.12 8.35 -8.06
N SER A 784 -40.36 7.42 -7.14
CA SER A 784 -39.97 6.02 -7.30
C SER A 784 -41.07 5.16 -7.92
N ASP A 785 -42.32 5.57 -7.75
CA ASP A 785 -43.49 4.92 -8.33
C ASP A 785 -44.56 5.95 -8.77
N PRO A 786 -44.40 6.57 -9.95
CA PRO A 786 -45.37 7.56 -10.46
C PRO A 786 -46.78 6.99 -10.66
N LYS A 787 -46.94 5.66 -10.81
CA LYS A 787 -48.25 4.99 -10.91
C LYS A 787 -48.97 4.94 -9.57
N ALA A 788 -48.24 4.85 -8.45
CA ALA A 788 -48.84 4.93 -7.13
C ALA A 788 -49.54 6.28 -6.92
N PHE A 789 -48.88 7.38 -7.29
CA PHE A 789 -49.47 8.71 -7.18
C PHE A 789 -48.82 9.73 -8.11
N THR A 790 -49.62 10.45 -8.89
CA THR A 790 -49.23 11.64 -9.65
C THR A 790 -50.42 12.61 -9.68
N ASN A 791 -50.21 13.89 -9.45
CA ASN A 791 -51.21 14.94 -9.63
C ASN A 791 -50.50 16.18 -10.15
N ILE A 792 -50.40 16.27 -11.48
CA ILE A 792 -49.60 17.28 -12.17
C ILE A 792 -50.51 18.10 -13.09
N GLY A 793 -50.39 19.42 -12.98
CA GLY A 793 -50.89 20.39 -13.93
C GLY A 793 -49.76 20.85 -14.86
N VAL A 794 -50.03 20.90 -16.16
CA VAL A 794 -49.14 21.47 -17.17
C VAL A 794 -49.91 22.52 -17.97
N ILE A 795 -49.35 23.71 -18.06
CA ILE A 795 -49.98 24.89 -18.66
C ILE A 795 -49.08 25.40 -19.77
N PHE A 796 -49.58 25.39 -20.99
CA PHE A 796 -48.97 26.03 -22.14
C PHE A 796 -49.78 27.27 -22.53
N ARG A 797 -49.11 28.37 -22.87
CA ARG A 797 -49.74 29.60 -23.35
C ARG A 797 -48.99 30.16 -24.54
N ASN A 798 -49.72 30.73 -25.50
CA ASN A 798 -49.18 31.42 -26.68
C ASN A 798 -48.20 30.57 -27.52
N VAL A 799 -48.41 29.26 -27.59
CA VAL A 799 -47.61 28.35 -28.43
C VAL A 799 -47.97 28.57 -29.89
N GLU A 800 -46.99 28.69 -30.77
CA GLU A 800 -47.22 28.94 -32.19
C GLU A 800 -47.65 27.67 -32.93
N MET A 801 -48.84 27.70 -33.55
CA MET A 801 -49.43 26.51 -34.17
C MET A 801 -48.82 26.13 -35.51
N SER A 802 -48.17 27.06 -36.22
CA SER A 802 -47.51 26.75 -37.49
C SER A 802 -46.43 25.67 -37.33
N ARG A 803 -45.79 25.61 -36.15
CA ARG A 803 -44.84 24.57 -35.73
C ARG A 803 -45.47 23.18 -35.54
N LEU A 804 -46.79 23.09 -35.34
CA LEU A 804 -47.52 21.83 -35.13
C LEU A 804 -48.04 21.20 -36.43
N THR A 805 -47.71 21.79 -37.59
CA THR A 805 -48.02 21.26 -38.92
C THR A 805 -47.70 19.76 -39.09
N PRO A 806 -46.57 19.22 -38.57
CA PRO A 806 -46.33 17.77 -38.55
C PRO A 806 -47.48 16.90 -38.03
N TYR A 807 -48.11 17.31 -36.94
CA TYR A 807 -49.23 16.57 -36.32
C TYR A 807 -50.53 16.78 -37.08
N SER A 808 -50.85 18.01 -37.50
CA SER A 808 -52.05 18.28 -38.29
C SER A 808 -51.98 17.63 -39.67
N GLY A 809 -50.80 17.54 -40.28
CA GLY A 809 -50.58 16.81 -41.53
C GLY A 809 -50.88 15.32 -41.39
N LYS A 810 -50.36 14.66 -40.34
CA LYS A 810 -50.57 13.23 -40.10
C LYS A 810 -52.04 12.88 -39.86
N PHE A 811 -52.69 13.57 -38.91
CA PHE A 811 -54.03 13.18 -38.43
C PHE A 811 -55.18 13.92 -39.11
N ALA A 812 -54.94 15.15 -39.57
CA ALA A 812 -55.96 16.02 -40.18
C ALA A 812 -55.73 16.23 -41.69
N GLY A 813 -54.56 15.85 -42.25
CA GLY A 813 -54.28 15.99 -43.68
C GLY A 813 -54.19 17.45 -44.15
N ARG A 814 -53.87 18.40 -43.26
CA ARG A 814 -53.78 19.84 -43.56
C ARG A 814 -52.59 20.49 -42.86
N ARG A 815 -51.96 21.47 -43.51
CA ARG A 815 -50.97 22.37 -42.89
C ARG A 815 -51.66 23.43 -42.02
N ILE A 816 -50.92 24.02 -41.09
CA ILE A 816 -51.35 25.20 -40.32
C ILE A 816 -50.46 26.39 -40.73
N ASP A 817 -51.07 27.42 -41.32
CA ASP A 817 -50.35 28.63 -41.75
C ASP A 817 -50.07 29.56 -40.56
N SER A 818 -51.07 29.75 -39.68
CA SER A 818 -50.97 30.59 -38.50
C SER A 818 -51.97 30.17 -37.41
N GLY A 819 -51.69 30.55 -36.17
CA GLY A 819 -52.58 30.34 -35.03
C GLY A 819 -51.78 30.33 -33.72
N LYS A 820 -52.47 30.59 -32.60
CA LYS A 820 -51.90 30.46 -31.25
C LYS A 820 -52.65 29.39 -30.47
N LEU A 821 -51.91 28.60 -29.70
CA LEU A 821 -52.42 27.51 -28.89
C LEU A 821 -52.11 27.76 -27.42
N SER A 822 -53.12 27.57 -26.59
CA SER A 822 -53.01 27.49 -25.14
C SER A 822 -53.62 26.16 -24.68
N VAL A 823 -52.91 25.44 -23.81
CA VAL A 823 -53.33 24.12 -23.33
C VAL A 823 -53.22 24.07 -21.81
N ASP A 824 -54.28 23.66 -21.13
CA ASP A 824 -54.26 23.28 -19.72
C ASP A 824 -54.47 21.77 -19.61
N LEU A 825 -53.47 21.09 -19.07
CA LEU A 825 -53.48 19.65 -18.83
C LEU A 825 -53.49 19.44 -17.32
N LYS A 826 -54.46 18.72 -16.79
CA LYS A 826 -54.50 18.32 -15.38
C LYS A 826 -54.63 16.81 -15.31
N TYR A 827 -53.61 16.14 -14.83
CA TYR A 827 -53.58 14.68 -14.74
C TYR A 827 -53.40 14.23 -13.31
N LYS A 828 -54.34 13.39 -12.85
CA LYS A 828 -54.31 12.70 -11.57
C LYS A 828 -54.24 11.19 -11.80
N ILE A 829 -53.22 10.56 -11.24
CA ILE A 829 -53.01 9.12 -11.16
C ILE A 829 -53.05 8.74 -9.69
N ASP A 830 -53.90 7.78 -9.34
CA ASP A 830 -53.99 7.23 -7.98
C ASP A 830 -54.10 5.71 -8.11
N ASN A 831 -53.05 4.97 -7.70
CA ASN A 831 -52.95 3.52 -7.87
C ASN A 831 -53.29 3.04 -9.29
N ALA A 832 -52.53 3.53 -10.28
CA ALA A 832 -52.69 3.28 -11.72
C ALA A 832 -54.00 3.79 -12.37
N ALA A 833 -54.98 4.30 -11.60
CA ALA A 833 -56.17 4.92 -12.16
C ALA A 833 -55.89 6.34 -12.62
N LEU A 834 -55.99 6.59 -13.93
CA LEU A 834 -55.78 7.89 -14.56
C LEU A 834 -57.10 8.65 -14.70
N ALA A 835 -57.11 9.89 -14.23
CA ALA A 835 -58.11 10.90 -14.51
C ALA A 835 -57.44 12.18 -15.01
N GLY A 836 -57.71 12.55 -16.26
CA GLY A 836 -57.18 13.72 -16.94
C GLY A 836 -58.29 14.69 -17.35
N GLU A 837 -58.03 15.98 -17.20
CA GLU A 837 -58.83 17.07 -17.76
C GLU A 837 -57.92 17.91 -18.66
N ASN A 838 -58.24 17.97 -19.95
CA ASN A 838 -57.46 18.74 -20.91
C ASN A 838 -58.34 19.85 -21.47
N GLN A 839 -57.91 21.10 -21.38
CA GLN A 839 -58.56 22.23 -22.01
C GLN A 839 -57.64 22.82 -23.07
N ILE A 840 -58.15 22.94 -24.29
CA ILE A 840 -57.41 23.35 -25.47
C ILE A 840 -58.09 24.60 -26.02
N VAL A 841 -57.36 25.71 -26.00
CA VAL A 841 -57.81 27.00 -26.54
C VAL A 841 -56.95 27.36 -27.73
N VAL A 842 -57.57 27.59 -28.87
CA VAL A 842 -56.91 27.95 -30.13
C VAL A 842 -57.43 29.30 -30.59
N GLU A 843 -56.53 30.22 -30.90
CA GLU A 843 -56.85 31.56 -31.38
C GLU A 843 -56.41 31.75 -32.83
N ARG A 844 -57.33 32.23 -33.67
CA ARG A 844 -57.14 32.67 -35.06
C ARG A 844 -56.42 31.62 -35.91
N LEU A 845 -56.91 30.39 -35.86
CA LEU A 845 -56.37 29.28 -36.64
C LEU A 845 -56.64 29.48 -38.13
N LYS A 846 -55.57 29.45 -38.93
CA LYS A 846 -55.66 29.45 -40.39
C LYS A 846 -55.04 28.17 -40.93
N LEU A 847 -55.87 27.35 -41.58
CA LEU A 847 -55.42 26.14 -42.25
C LEU A 847 -54.82 26.49 -43.62
N GLY A 848 -53.80 25.74 -44.01
CA GLY A 848 -53.09 25.86 -45.27
C GLY A 848 -53.43 24.75 -46.26
N GLU A 849 -52.46 24.41 -47.10
CA GLU A 849 -52.59 23.38 -48.15
C GLU A 849 -52.84 21.98 -47.59
N LYS A 850 -53.47 21.12 -48.41
CA LYS A 850 -53.74 19.72 -48.08
C LYS A 850 -52.43 18.92 -48.08
N VAL A 851 -52.27 18.04 -47.11
CA VAL A 851 -51.12 17.14 -46.98
C VAL A 851 -51.63 15.72 -47.20
N GLU A 852 -51.00 14.98 -48.11
CA GLU A 852 -51.30 13.55 -48.30
C GLU A 852 -50.78 12.75 -47.09
N SER A 853 -51.69 12.10 -46.36
CA SER A 853 -51.38 11.23 -45.23
C SER A 853 -52.33 10.03 -45.21
N PRO A 854 -51.84 8.77 -45.13
CA PRO A 854 -52.69 7.57 -45.07
C PRO A 854 -53.59 7.52 -43.83
N ASP A 855 -53.12 8.09 -42.73
CA ASP A 855 -53.80 8.09 -41.42
C ASP A 855 -54.73 9.30 -41.23
N ALA A 856 -54.79 10.21 -42.22
CA ALA A 856 -55.60 11.42 -42.09
C ALA A 856 -57.09 11.11 -42.28
N VAL A 857 -57.92 11.61 -41.35
CA VAL A 857 -59.37 11.47 -41.44
C VAL A 857 -59.90 12.44 -42.51
N ASN A 858 -60.70 11.94 -43.46
CA ASN A 858 -61.25 12.76 -44.55
C ASN A 858 -62.41 13.65 -44.05
N LEU A 859 -62.07 14.77 -43.40
CA LEU A 859 -63.01 15.70 -42.78
C LEU A 859 -62.98 17.08 -43.49
N PRO A 860 -64.12 17.79 -43.63
CA PRO A 860 -64.16 19.17 -44.12
C PRO A 860 -63.67 20.12 -43.02
N LEU A 861 -62.35 20.17 -42.79
CA LEU A 861 -61.75 20.88 -41.65
C LEU A 861 -62.01 22.38 -41.64
N ASP A 862 -62.08 23.03 -42.81
CA ASP A 862 -62.42 24.46 -42.90
C ASP A 862 -63.81 24.75 -42.32
N LEU A 863 -64.77 23.84 -42.53
CA LEU A 863 -66.10 23.93 -41.95
C LEU A 863 -66.07 23.63 -40.44
N ALA A 864 -65.27 22.65 -40.01
CA ALA A 864 -65.13 22.32 -38.59
C ALA A 864 -64.52 23.48 -37.79
N VAL A 865 -63.49 24.15 -38.34
CA VAL A 865 -62.91 25.36 -37.75
C VAL A 865 -63.96 26.47 -37.68
N ALA A 866 -64.66 26.76 -38.78
CA ALA A 866 -65.69 27.81 -38.81
C ALA A 866 -66.88 27.56 -37.86
N LEU A 867 -67.19 26.31 -37.54
CA LEU A 867 -68.26 25.95 -36.59
C LEU A 867 -67.82 26.00 -35.13
N LEU A 868 -66.55 25.75 -34.86
CA LEU A 868 -65.99 25.73 -33.52
C LEU A 868 -65.42 27.09 -33.09
N GLU A 869 -65.12 27.95 -34.06
CA GLU A 869 -64.57 29.29 -33.86
C GLU A 869 -65.69 30.27 -33.45
N ASP A 870 -65.48 30.99 -32.36
CA ASP A 870 -66.40 32.01 -31.87
C ASP A 870 -66.26 33.35 -32.65
N SER A 871 -67.03 34.37 -32.27
CA SER A 871 -66.97 35.69 -32.91
C SER A 871 -65.64 36.43 -32.78
N ASN A 872 -64.76 36.00 -31.87
CA ASN A 872 -63.44 36.57 -31.61
C ASN A 872 -62.31 35.78 -32.30
N GLY A 873 -62.66 34.69 -32.97
CA GLY A 873 -61.71 33.80 -33.61
C GLY A 873 -61.13 32.75 -32.68
N VAL A 874 -61.86 32.34 -31.62
CA VAL A 874 -61.35 31.44 -30.57
C VAL A 874 -62.13 30.12 -30.58
N ILE A 875 -61.40 29.00 -30.51
CA ILE A 875 -61.91 27.64 -30.33
C ILE A 875 -61.53 27.18 -28.92
N ASP A 876 -62.49 26.81 -28.08
CA ASP A 876 -62.25 26.30 -26.71
C ASP A 876 -62.86 24.89 -26.56
N LEU A 877 -62.00 23.90 -26.30
CA LEU A 877 -62.34 22.49 -26.27
C LEU A 877 -61.86 21.83 -24.97
N GLY A 878 -62.81 21.33 -24.17
CA GLY A 878 -62.54 20.49 -23.01
C GLY A 878 -62.64 19.00 -23.34
N LEU A 879 -61.56 18.25 -23.08
CA LEU A 879 -61.41 16.82 -23.37
C LEU A 879 -60.98 16.05 -22.10
N PRO A 880 -61.92 15.44 -21.36
CA PRO A 880 -61.58 14.59 -20.23
C PRO A 880 -61.03 13.22 -20.72
N VAL A 881 -60.07 12.66 -19.99
CA VAL A 881 -59.46 11.35 -20.26
C VAL A 881 -59.54 10.50 -18.99
N ARG A 882 -59.99 9.25 -19.09
CA ARG A 882 -60.02 8.31 -17.96
C ARG A 882 -59.56 6.93 -18.42
N GLY A 883 -58.88 6.18 -17.55
CA GLY A 883 -58.43 4.81 -17.84
C GLY A 883 -57.58 4.21 -16.73
N ASN A 884 -57.17 2.95 -16.89
CA ASN A 884 -56.18 2.29 -16.04
C ASN A 884 -54.85 2.17 -16.79
N LEU A 885 -53.73 2.48 -16.14
CA LEU A 885 -52.39 2.43 -16.73
C LEU A 885 -51.81 1.01 -16.86
N ASP A 886 -52.36 0.03 -16.16
CA ASP A 886 -51.95 -1.38 -16.27
C ASP A 886 -52.75 -2.14 -17.35
N SER A 887 -53.92 -1.63 -17.72
CA SER A 887 -54.79 -2.13 -18.80
C SER A 887 -55.35 -0.97 -19.61
N PRO A 888 -54.61 -0.47 -20.63
CA PRO A 888 -54.93 0.78 -21.32
C PRO A 888 -56.10 0.64 -22.32
N GLU A 889 -57.33 0.52 -21.82
CA GLU A 889 -58.56 0.73 -22.60
C GLU A 889 -59.03 2.18 -22.42
N PHE A 890 -58.65 3.06 -23.35
CA PHE A 890 -59.02 4.47 -23.30
C PHE A 890 -60.26 4.74 -24.17
N SER A 891 -61.30 5.36 -23.59
CA SER A 891 -62.55 5.67 -24.29
C SER A 891 -62.53 7.07 -24.92
N TYR A 892 -62.30 7.16 -26.24
CA TYR A 892 -62.19 8.45 -26.96
C TYR A 892 -63.49 8.88 -27.68
N GLY A 893 -64.29 7.94 -28.18
CA GLY A 893 -65.36 8.23 -29.16
C GLY A 893 -66.63 8.88 -28.61
N ALA A 894 -67.01 8.61 -27.36
CA ALA A 894 -68.29 9.06 -26.79
C ALA A 894 -68.23 10.44 -26.10
N LEU A 895 -67.02 10.96 -25.84
CA LEU A 895 -66.80 12.20 -25.07
C LEU A 895 -66.68 13.46 -25.96
N ILE A 896 -66.11 13.33 -27.16
CA ILE A 896 -65.91 14.45 -28.10
C ILE A 896 -67.26 15.01 -28.60
N GLY A 897 -68.22 14.14 -28.93
CA GLY A 897 -69.53 14.56 -29.43
C GLY A 897 -70.36 15.39 -28.44
N LYS A 898 -70.24 15.15 -27.13
CA LYS A 898 -70.94 15.91 -26.08
C LYS A 898 -70.31 17.29 -25.81
N ALA A 899 -68.99 17.42 -25.96
CA ALA A 899 -68.31 18.71 -25.78
C ALA A 899 -68.70 19.72 -26.88
N ILE A 900 -68.80 19.26 -28.14
CA ILE A 900 -69.21 20.10 -29.28
C ILE A 900 -70.68 20.53 -29.17
N LEU A 901 -71.59 19.64 -28.75
CA LEU A 901 -73.01 19.98 -28.58
C LEU A 901 -73.26 21.03 -27.48
N ASN A 902 -72.48 20.98 -26.40
CA ASN A 902 -72.59 21.94 -25.29
C ASN A 902 -72.06 23.34 -25.63
N LEU A 903 -71.12 23.45 -26.59
CA LEU A 903 -70.62 24.74 -27.07
C LEU A 903 -71.70 25.48 -27.88
N LEU A 904 -72.48 24.75 -28.68
CA LEU A 904 -73.55 25.30 -29.54
C LEU A 904 -74.77 25.86 -28.76
N THR A 905 -74.92 25.56 -27.47
CA THR A 905 -76.08 25.98 -26.66
C THR A 905 -75.87 27.26 -25.85
N LYS A 906 -74.67 27.88 -25.89
CA LYS A 906 -74.38 29.16 -25.22
C LYS A 906 -73.98 30.27 -26.19
N ILE A 907 -74.94 30.78 -26.96
CA ILE A 907 -74.83 32.09 -27.60
C ILE A 907 -76.18 32.81 -27.52
N VAL A 908 -76.32 33.84 -26.68
CA VAL A 908 -77.14 35.05 -26.97
C VAL A 908 -76.69 36.25 -26.09
N THR A 909 -76.61 37.43 -26.73
CA THR A 909 -76.52 38.84 -26.24
C THR A 909 -75.11 39.34 -25.86
N SER A 910 -74.59 40.49 -26.32
CA SER A 910 -75.15 41.71 -26.92
C SER A 910 -73.99 42.63 -27.43
N PRO A 911 -74.21 43.81 -28.04
CA PRO A 911 -73.48 44.31 -29.21
C PRO A 911 -72.51 45.48 -28.90
N PHE A 912 -71.54 45.77 -29.77
CA PHE A 912 -71.09 47.11 -30.24
C PHE A 912 -69.77 46.95 -31.03
N ARG A 913 -69.85 47.10 -32.36
CA ARG A 913 -68.76 46.94 -33.34
C ARG A 913 -68.45 48.25 -34.08
N ALA A 914 -67.74 49.19 -33.46
CA ALA A 914 -67.48 50.44 -34.18
C ALA A 914 -66.14 51.13 -33.96
N LEU A 915 -65.17 50.59 -33.19
CA LEU A 915 -63.89 51.30 -33.00
C LEU A 915 -62.61 50.46 -33.18
N ALA A 916 -62.67 49.14 -33.42
CA ALA A 916 -61.48 48.30 -33.61
C ALA A 916 -60.80 48.35 -35.00
N ALA A 917 -61.37 49.02 -36.02
CA ALA A 917 -60.95 48.84 -37.41
C ALA A 917 -59.67 49.61 -37.86
N LEU A 918 -58.96 50.31 -36.97
CA LEU A 918 -57.90 51.26 -37.37
C LEU A 918 -56.46 50.82 -37.02
N ILE A 919 -56.26 49.60 -36.49
CA ILE A 919 -54.95 48.99 -36.25
C ILE A 919 -54.92 47.58 -36.87
N PRO A 920 -54.13 47.32 -37.93
CA PRO A 920 -54.06 45.99 -38.54
C PRO A 920 -53.59 44.94 -37.51
N GLY A 921 -54.45 43.96 -37.21
CA GLY A 921 -54.12 42.79 -36.40
C GLY A 921 -54.44 42.86 -34.89
N ALA A 922 -54.98 43.97 -34.39
CA ALA A 922 -55.37 44.11 -32.97
C ALA A 922 -56.89 43.94 -32.80
N GLY A 923 -57.30 42.96 -31.98
CA GLY A 923 -58.71 42.81 -31.58
C GLY A 923 -59.12 43.87 -30.55
N GLU A 924 -60.41 44.15 -30.45
CA GLU A 924 -61.04 45.20 -29.63
C GLU A 924 -60.73 45.09 -28.11
N GLU A 925 -60.33 43.90 -27.66
CA GLU A 925 -59.98 43.56 -26.26
C GLU A 925 -58.48 43.69 -25.94
N SER A 926 -57.62 43.82 -26.95
CA SER A 926 -56.19 43.46 -26.82
C SER A 926 -55.29 44.48 -26.11
N PHE A 927 -55.77 45.66 -25.71
CA PHE A 927 -54.93 46.67 -25.01
C PHE A 927 -55.60 47.32 -23.78
N LYS A 928 -56.78 46.83 -23.34
CA LYS A 928 -57.51 47.43 -22.19
C LYS A 928 -56.87 47.13 -20.83
N LYS A 929 -56.15 46.03 -20.71
CA LYS A 929 -55.55 45.54 -19.46
C LYS A 929 -54.19 44.91 -19.74
N VAL A 930 -53.31 44.91 -18.74
CA VAL A 930 -52.08 44.11 -18.69
C VAL A 930 -52.25 43.13 -17.56
N ASP A 931 -52.30 41.84 -17.87
CA ASP A 931 -52.52 40.82 -16.85
C ASP A 931 -51.19 40.52 -16.10
N PHE A 932 -51.28 40.41 -14.77
CA PHE A 932 -50.19 40.01 -13.90
C PHE A 932 -50.53 38.67 -13.26
N GLU A 933 -49.51 37.91 -12.88
CA GLU A 933 -49.74 36.74 -12.04
C GLU A 933 -50.20 37.13 -10.64
N PRO A 934 -51.18 36.40 -10.05
CA PRO A 934 -51.62 36.68 -8.69
C PRO A 934 -50.44 36.72 -7.70
N GLY A 935 -50.32 37.80 -6.94
CA GLY A 935 -49.23 38.03 -5.99
C GLY A 935 -47.88 38.46 -6.59
N SER A 936 -47.79 38.69 -7.91
CA SER A 936 -46.59 39.15 -8.60
C SER A 936 -46.79 40.51 -9.29
N ALA A 937 -45.75 41.33 -9.31
CA ALA A 937 -45.69 42.57 -10.08
C ALA A 937 -44.92 42.42 -11.41
N GLU A 938 -44.46 41.21 -11.74
CA GLU A 938 -43.69 40.95 -12.96
C GLU A 938 -44.63 40.81 -14.17
N VAL A 939 -44.36 41.56 -15.23
CA VAL A 939 -45.11 41.46 -16.50
C VAL A 939 -44.70 40.18 -17.23
N VAL A 940 -45.66 39.31 -17.52
CA VAL A 940 -45.40 38.04 -18.21
C VAL A 940 -45.02 38.24 -19.69
N PRO A 941 -44.25 37.33 -20.32
CA PRO A 941 -43.79 37.50 -21.71
C PRO A 941 -44.89 37.77 -22.76
N PRO A 942 -46.08 37.12 -22.72
CA PRO A 942 -47.17 37.44 -23.66
C PRO A 942 -47.62 38.90 -23.56
N GLU A 943 -47.67 39.44 -22.34
CA GLU A 943 -48.03 40.83 -22.09
C GLU A 943 -46.91 41.80 -22.50
N LYS A 944 -45.64 41.38 -22.45
CA LYS A 944 -44.52 42.17 -23.02
C LYS A 944 -44.64 42.31 -24.54
N GLU A 945 -45.03 41.26 -25.25
CA GLU A 945 -45.26 41.33 -26.71
C GLU A 945 -46.38 42.32 -27.04
N LYS A 946 -47.47 42.27 -26.27
CA LYS A 946 -48.58 43.21 -26.36
C LYS A 946 -48.14 44.66 -26.08
N LEU A 947 -47.36 44.89 -25.03
CA LEU A 947 -46.79 46.21 -24.73
C LEU A 947 -45.83 46.70 -25.82
N ALA A 948 -45.04 45.82 -26.43
CA ALA A 948 -44.16 46.17 -27.55
C ALA A 948 -44.94 46.59 -28.80
N ARG A 949 -46.04 45.89 -29.10
CA ARG A 949 -46.98 46.27 -30.18
C ARG A 949 -47.66 47.61 -29.87
N LEU A 950 -48.09 47.83 -28.63
CA LEU A 950 -48.66 49.11 -28.18
C LEU A 950 -47.65 50.26 -28.29
N ALA A 951 -46.40 50.04 -27.86
CA ALA A 951 -45.32 51.02 -27.97
C ALA A 951 -45.05 51.40 -29.44
N THR A 952 -45.03 50.40 -30.33
CA THR A 952 -44.88 50.62 -31.78
C THR A 952 -46.05 51.44 -32.35
N ALA A 953 -47.28 51.20 -31.88
CA ALA A 953 -48.46 51.95 -32.30
C ALA A 953 -48.42 53.41 -31.79
N LEU A 954 -48.00 53.65 -30.56
CA LEU A 954 -47.86 54.99 -29.97
C LEU A 954 -46.74 55.80 -30.65
N GLN A 955 -45.63 55.16 -31.02
CA GLN A 955 -44.56 55.82 -31.79
C GLN A 955 -45.03 56.28 -33.17
N LYS A 956 -45.91 55.51 -33.83
CA LYS A 956 -46.51 55.91 -35.11
C LYS A 956 -47.57 57.01 -34.98
N ARG A 957 -48.07 57.30 -33.76
CA ARG A 957 -49.17 58.23 -33.50
C ARG A 957 -48.91 59.06 -32.23
N PRO A 958 -48.03 60.08 -32.30
CA PRO A 958 -47.58 60.86 -31.12
C PRO A 958 -48.67 61.70 -30.43
N GLN A 959 -49.89 61.73 -30.96
CA GLN A 959 -51.00 62.53 -30.43
C GLN A 959 -51.84 61.76 -29.40
N LEU A 960 -51.63 60.44 -29.28
CA LEU A 960 -52.32 59.59 -28.33
C LEU A 960 -51.71 59.74 -26.93
N LYS A 961 -52.57 59.96 -25.93
CA LYS A 961 -52.18 60.00 -24.51
C LYS A 961 -52.59 58.70 -23.82
N LEU A 962 -51.64 58.05 -23.16
CA LEU A 962 -51.87 56.81 -22.40
C LEU A 962 -52.03 57.14 -20.92
N SER A 963 -53.09 56.63 -20.29
CA SER A 963 -53.27 56.63 -18.83
C SER A 963 -53.19 55.19 -18.33
N VAL A 964 -52.42 54.93 -17.27
CA VAL A 964 -52.22 53.59 -16.70
C VAL A 964 -52.61 53.65 -15.23
N GLU A 965 -53.59 52.83 -14.83
CA GLU A 965 -54.00 52.65 -13.44
C GLU A 965 -53.55 51.27 -12.94
N GLY A 966 -52.82 51.22 -11.83
CA GLY A 966 -52.51 49.97 -11.13
C GLY A 966 -53.73 49.46 -10.35
N ARG A 967 -54.06 48.17 -10.47
CA ARG A 967 -55.10 47.49 -9.70
C ARG A 967 -54.59 46.14 -9.17
N TYR A 968 -55.22 45.62 -8.13
CA TYR A 968 -54.99 44.27 -7.61
C TYR A 968 -56.34 43.57 -7.38
N ASN A 969 -56.35 42.24 -7.33
CA ASN A 969 -57.51 41.41 -7.04
C ASN A 969 -57.48 40.91 -5.58
N PRO A 970 -58.34 41.44 -4.69
CA PRO A 970 -58.29 41.12 -3.27
C PRO A 970 -58.52 39.65 -2.90
N GLU A 971 -59.14 38.85 -3.77
CA GLU A 971 -59.40 37.43 -3.49
C GLU A 971 -58.22 36.57 -3.92
N THR A 972 -57.83 36.67 -5.20
CA THR A 972 -56.76 35.83 -5.76
C THR A 972 -55.39 36.22 -5.21
N ASP A 973 -55.10 37.52 -5.09
CA ASP A 973 -53.81 37.97 -4.54
C ASP A 973 -53.68 37.62 -3.06
N ARG A 974 -54.75 37.80 -2.27
CA ARG A 974 -54.73 37.49 -0.83
C ARG A 974 -54.46 36.01 -0.56
N ALA A 975 -55.10 35.12 -1.32
CA ALA A 975 -54.91 33.68 -1.15
C ALA A 975 -53.46 33.26 -1.41
N VAL A 976 -52.88 33.75 -2.51
CA VAL A 976 -51.48 33.47 -2.88
C VAL A 976 -50.51 34.09 -1.88
N LEU A 977 -50.71 35.35 -1.50
CA LEU A 977 -49.86 36.07 -0.54
C LEU A 977 -49.89 35.45 0.88
N ARG A 978 -51.03 34.89 1.34
CA ARG A 978 -51.10 34.17 2.62
C ARG A 978 -50.26 32.89 2.61
N THR A 979 -50.39 32.10 1.55
CA THR A 979 -49.63 30.86 1.37
C THR A 979 -48.14 31.15 1.25
N ALA A 980 -47.78 32.17 0.46
CA ALA A 980 -46.42 32.67 0.35
C ALA A 980 -45.85 33.13 1.71
N GLY A 981 -46.65 33.87 2.50
CA GLY A 981 -46.27 34.30 3.84
C GLY A 981 -46.02 33.14 4.80
N LEU A 982 -46.86 32.10 4.78
CA LEU A 982 -46.66 30.88 5.58
C LEU A 982 -45.38 30.14 5.16
N ARG A 983 -45.18 29.93 3.86
CA ARG A 983 -43.99 29.27 3.32
C ARG A 983 -42.72 30.04 3.67
N ARG A 984 -42.74 31.37 3.55
CA ARG A 984 -41.63 32.24 3.97
C ARG A 984 -41.35 32.11 5.47
N ALA A 985 -42.37 32.14 6.32
CA ALA A 985 -42.18 31.98 7.77
C ALA A 985 -41.60 30.60 8.12
N LEU A 986 -42.08 29.54 7.45
CA LEU A 986 -41.57 28.18 7.61
C LEU A 986 -40.11 28.07 7.14
N ALA A 987 -39.78 28.62 5.96
CA ALA A 987 -38.43 28.65 5.42
C ALA A 987 -37.45 29.37 6.36
N THR A 988 -37.82 30.55 6.88
CA THR A 988 -37.03 31.29 7.87
C THR A 988 -36.77 30.45 9.12
N ARG A 989 -37.78 29.71 9.61
CA ARG A 989 -37.66 28.86 10.80
C ARG A 989 -36.81 27.62 10.58
N LEU A 990 -36.78 27.11 9.35
CA LEU A 990 -35.90 26.03 8.90
C LEU A 990 -34.48 26.52 8.55
N GLY A 991 -34.16 27.80 8.76
CA GLY A 991 -32.85 28.39 8.46
C GLY A 991 -32.56 28.54 6.97
N GLN A 992 -33.58 28.50 6.12
CA GLN A 992 -33.43 28.62 4.67
C GLN A 992 -33.44 30.10 4.26
N LYS A 993 -32.57 30.47 3.30
CA LYS A 993 -32.64 31.78 2.64
C LYS A 993 -33.64 31.67 1.47
N PRO A 994 -34.79 32.36 1.49
CA PRO A 994 -35.69 32.41 0.35
C PRO A 994 -35.00 33.17 -0.80
N GLU A 995 -34.87 32.55 -1.98
CA GLU A 995 -34.26 33.19 -3.16
C GLU A 995 -35.23 34.15 -3.87
N SER A 996 -36.54 34.04 -3.61
CA SER A 996 -37.58 34.86 -4.25
C SER A 996 -38.34 35.76 -3.27
N ASP A 997 -38.68 36.96 -3.74
CA ASP A 997 -39.47 37.95 -2.98
C ASP A 997 -40.95 37.54 -2.79
N VAL A 998 -41.39 36.48 -3.49
CA VAL A 998 -42.80 36.03 -3.56
C VAL A 998 -43.05 34.74 -2.77
N GLY A 999 -42.06 34.14 -2.08
CA GLY A 999 -42.28 33.04 -1.13
C GLY A 999 -42.94 31.77 -1.74
N SER A 1000 -42.72 31.54 -3.04
CA SER A 1000 -43.51 30.58 -3.82
C SER A 1000 -42.90 29.18 -3.92
N ASP A 1001 -41.75 28.94 -3.30
CA ASP A 1001 -40.97 27.72 -3.48
C ASP A 1001 -41.67 26.51 -2.81
N PRO A 1002 -41.66 25.32 -3.44
CA PRO A 1002 -42.19 24.09 -2.87
C PRO A 1002 -41.47 23.70 -1.58
N VAL A 1003 -42.20 23.01 -0.70
CA VAL A 1003 -41.72 22.58 0.61
C VAL A 1003 -41.77 21.06 0.69
N ASP A 1004 -40.71 20.44 1.20
CA ASP A 1004 -40.70 19.01 1.53
C ASP A 1004 -41.53 18.76 2.79
N TYR A 1005 -42.83 18.49 2.62
CA TYR A 1005 -43.74 18.14 3.71
C TYR A 1005 -43.52 16.71 4.25
N GLY A 1006 -42.74 15.87 3.55
CA GLY A 1006 -42.37 14.53 4.00
C GLY A 1006 -41.21 14.53 5.00
N SER A 1007 -40.50 15.66 5.13
CA SER A 1007 -39.40 15.83 6.08
C SER A 1007 -39.88 15.85 7.55
N PRO A 1008 -39.26 15.05 8.44
CA PRO A 1008 -39.51 15.13 9.88
C PRO A 1008 -39.23 16.51 10.48
N GLU A 1009 -38.26 17.24 9.93
CA GLU A 1009 -37.90 18.60 10.34
C GLU A 1009 -39.03 19.58 10.02
N THR A 1010 -39.57 19.53 8.80
CA THR A 1010 -40.72 20.33 8.38
C THR A 1010 -41.94 20.05 9.26
N GLY A 1011 -42.22 18.78 9.56
CA GLY A 1011 -43.33 18.38 10.44
C GLY A 1011 -43.20 19.01 11.82
N LYS A 1012 -42.04 18.90 12.48
CA LYS A 1012 -41.78 19.52 13.78
C LYS A 1012 -41.92 21.05 13.74
N ALA A 1013 -41.38 21.70 12.70
CA ALA A 1013 -41.48 23.15 12.57
C ALA A 1013 -42.93 23.62 12.43
N LEU A 1014 -43.75 22.89 11.65
CA LEU A 1014 -45.19 23.16 11.51
C LEU A 1014 -45.95 22.95 12.81
N GLU A 1015 -45.65 21.87 13.55
CA GLU A 1015 -46.25 21.62 14.87
C GLU A 1015 -45.96 22.77 15.84
N VAL A 1016 -44.73 23.25 15.89
CA VAL A 1016 -44.34 24.40 16.71
C VAL A 1016 -45.04 25.68 16.25
N MET A 1017 -45.04 25.98 14.94
CA MET A 1017 -45.75 27.15 14.39
C MET A 1017 -47.25 27.12 14.69
N PHE A 1018 -47.86 25.94 14.67
CA PHE A 1018 -49.25 25.76 15.02
C PHE A 1018 -49.48 25.98 16.51
N SER A 1019 -48.66 25.37 17.38
CA SER A 1019 -48.74 25.55 18.83
C SER A 1019 -48.50 27.00 19.26
N ASP A 1020 -47.56 27.72 18.63
CA ASP A 1020 -47.31 29.13 18.94
C ASP A 1020 -48.52 30.02 18.62
N ARG A 1021 -49.29 29.66 17.58
CA ARG A 1021 -50.41 30.49 17.09
C ARG A 1021 -51.76 30.11 17.69
N PHE A 1022 -51.97 28.83 17.98
CA PHE A 1022 -53.27 28.27 18.38
C PHE A 1022 -53.23 27.55 19.73
N GLY A 1023 -52.05 27.39 20.34
CA GLY A 1023 -51.87 26.69 21.63
C GLY A 1023 -51.57 25.20 21.50
N ALA A 1024 -50.97 24.62 22.54
CA ALA A 1024 -50.59 23.20 22.58
C ALA A 1024 -51.79 22.25 22.62
N ASP A 1025 -52.90 22.64 23.27
CA ASP A 1025 -54.12 21.83 23.35
C ASP A 1025 -54.80 21.66 21.99
N ALA A 1026 -54.84 22.73 21.19
CA ALA A 1026 -55.38 22.69 19.83
C ALA A 1026 -54.58 21.72 18.94
N LEU A 1027 -53.25 21.70 19.07
CA LEU A 1027 -52.40 20.74 18.35
C LEU A 1027 -52.70 19.29 18.76
N LYS A 1028 -52.93 19.06 20.06
CA LYS A 1028 -53.26 17.72 20.58
C LYS A 1028 -54.60 17.21 20.03
N THR A 1029 -55.61 18.07 19.96
CA THR A 1029 -56.92 17.74 19.35
C THR A 1029 -56.77 17.43 17.87
N LEU A 1030 -56.06 18.28 17.12
CA LEU A 1030 -55.80 18.07 15.69
C LEU A 1030 -55.07 16.74 15.42
N LYS A 1031 -54.06 16.41 16.23
CA LYS A 1031 -53.35 15.12 16.13
C LYS A 1031 -54.26 13.93 16.41
N ALA A 1032 -55.19 14.04 17.36
CA ALA A 1032 -56.14 12.98 17.66
C ALA A 1032 -57.13 12.77 16.49
N GLU A 1033 -57.64 13.84 15.90
CA GLU A 1033 -58.53 13.80 14.72
C GLU A 1033 -57.82 13.17 13.50
N LEU A 1034 -56.59 13.60 13.20
CA LEU A 1034 -55.81 13.03 12.10
C LEU A 1034 -55.54 11.54 12.29
N LYS A 1035 -55.23 11.11 13.53
CA LYS A 1035 -54.99 9.69 13.85
C LYS A 1035 -56.26 8.84 13.69
N ALA A 1036 -57.44 9.40 13.96
CA ALA A 1036 -58.71 8.76 13.70
C ALA A 1036 -58.98 8.62 12.18
N ILE A 1037 -58.72 9.67 11.40
CA ILE A 1037 -58.87 9.66 9.94
C ILE A 1037 -57.91 8.66 9.28
N GLU A 1038 -56.65 8.58 9.71
CA GLU A 1038 -55.69 7.59 9.21
C GLU A 1038 -56.12 6.14 9.49
N LYS A 1039 -56.74 5.90 10.66
CA LYS A 1039 -57.26 4.58 11.00
C LYS A 1039 -58.38 4.17 10.04
N VAL A 1040 -59.31 5.07 9.76
CA VAL A 1040 -60.40 4.86 8.79
C VAL A 1040 -59.84 4.60 7.38
N ARG A 1041 -58.86 5.40 6.93
CA ARG A 1041 -58.21 5.20 5.62
C ARG A 1041 -57.48 3.86 5.50
N LYS A 1042 -56.82 3.41 6.57
CA LYS A 1042 -56.16 2.09 6.58
C LYS A 1042 -57.19 0.96 6.51
N GLU A 1043 -58.31 1.09 7.23
CA GLU A 1043 -59.41 0.13 7.19
C GLU A 1043 -60.06 0.09 5.78
N GLU A 1044 -60.26 1.23 5.12
CA GLU A 1044 -60.74 1.31 3.73
C GLU A 1044 -59.74 0.74 2.71
N ALA A 1045 -58.43 1.01 2.88
CA ALA A 1045 -57.40 0.48 1.99
C ALA A 1045 -57.28 -1.05 2.09
N VAL A 1046 -57.40 -1.61 3.30
CA VAL A 1046 -57.47 -3.08 3.51
C VAL A 1046 -58.72 -3.65 2.84
N LYS A 1047 -59.85 -2.96 2.92
CA LYS A 1047 -61.11 -3.38 2.30
C LYS A 1047 -61.04 -3.34 0.77
N ASN A 1048 -60.46 -2.29 0.18
CA ASN A 1048 -60.27 -2.18 -1.27
C ASN A 1048 -59.25 -3.20 -1.81
N LYS A 1049 -58.26 -3.58 -1.00
CA LYS A 1049 -57.32 -4.65 -1.36
C LYS A 1049 -57.98 -6.03 -1.38
N ALA A 1050 -58.89 -6.31 -0.46
CA ALA A 1050 -59.69 -7.54 -0.47
C ALA A 1050 -60.65 -7.60 -1.67
N VAL A 1051 -61.23 -6.47 -2.07
CA VAL A 1051 -62.12 -6.38 -3.26
C VAL A 1051 -61.34 -6.54 -4.58
N ALA A 1052 -60.08 -6.11 -4.63
CA ALA A 1052 -59.22 -6.33 -5.80
C ALA A 1052 -58.77 -7.80 -5.94
N GLU A 1053 -58.54 -8.51 -4.82
CA GLU A 1053 -58.24 -9.95 -4.82
C GLU A 1053 -59.47 -10.83 -5.16
N GLU A 1054 -60.70 -10.39 -4.86
CA GLU A 1054 -61.93 -11.08 -5.28
C GLU A 1054 -62.28 -10.88 -6.78
N ALA A 1055 -61.72 -9.87 -7.45
CA ALA A 1055 -61.94 -9.62 -8.87
C ALA A 1055 -61.04 -10.49 -9.80
N GLU A 1056 -60.07 -11.23 -9.25
CA GLU A 1056 -59.23 -12.21 -9.97
C GLU A 1056 -59.74 -13.66 -9.84
N GLY A 1057 -61.07 -13.86 -9.85
CA GLY A 1057 -61.66 -15.20 -10.03
C GLY A 1057 -61.61 -15.67 -11.50
N PRO A 1058 -61.41 -16.97 -11.79
CA PRO A 1058 -61.17 -17.46 -13.14
C PRO A 1058 -62.43 -17.32 -14.01
N ILE A 1059 -62.38 -16.50 -15.05
CA ILE A 1059 -63.39 -16.48 -16.10
C ILE A 1059 -63.16 -17.72 -16.98
N LEU A 1060 -64.01 -18.73 -16.79
CA LEU A 1060 -64.15 -19.91 -17.65
C LEU A 1060 -64.59 -19.50 -19.06
N LEU A 1061 -63.87 -20.02 -20.06
CA LEU A 1061 -64.19 -19.96 -21.49
C LEU A 1061 -65.57 -20.54 -21.79
N ALA A 1062 -66.40 -19.77 -22.50
CA ALA A 1062 -67.40 -20.22 -23.46
C ALA A 1062 -67.54 -19.18 -24.58
#